data_AF-A0A3M7MZ60-F1
#
_entry.id   AF-A0A3M7MZ60-F1
#
_cell.length_a   1.000
_cell.length_b   1.000
_cell.length_c   1.000
_cell.angle_alpha   90.00
_cell.angle_beta   90.00
_cell.angle_gamma   90.00
#
_symmetry.space_group_name_H-M   'P 1'
#
loop_
_entity.id
_entity.type
_entity.pdbx_description
1 polymer ?
#
loop_
_entity_poly.entity_id
_entity_poly.type
_entity_poly.pdbx_seq_one_letter_code
_entity_poly.pdbx_strand_id
1 'polypeptide(L)'
;MMPCIASQEVIMDLTELYFEIVYPIFPFFHRPSWIHRISRAQYTSDRELYAATMAVCALVSSRVRDGAVTNPKWDVARLRQPRPELFYAEARNQLASLDTVASLNVLRARAVLAIAAIQNGDMREMRWQLGTYFTLVAVDGLHDEANWPTGIGVVERQERRRLFWSIYTLDIFTSSVSNRVVVSREEQCNVLYPVEINDELIMDGTDLPETIDSSDQLWRKRPSLQVQSECWLSGWNFITDVYRILEHALSKFRNVRTHKQRSRSVLHDIFPDSSTLTEATVQDTVLEMYKRLPPCFREIPEITYDIEKDRVSFQAANILGSVQLLRIVLCVAGDTSIEYRCRVAGDVVDALVKTPVAYSLAISAPLLHHLSGIGVILGSVLEKPLSESDYTKVRSIVILMGQMLEKMEPIQHAAGASEKLRNMVARIDAYALSWRPLASDRDGINPPPEFFSTVAVTPSSLAEPFFSLEFFPPKTQAGFTNLRSRLSRMATALRPLFVSVTWGAGGSTASKSIELAEVCQCQLGLPTNAKFAWAVDLIRYIRQKHGDYFCIGCAGYPEGFPPETQAHPQTQSPEHDLPYLAEKVKAGAQFIVCQFTYDFEAYARYESLLREYTDHNGKKVLQNIPVLPGIMPIQNYSMLKRICKLTHVTIPADLSAKLEKVKHDDDAVKNIGVQVLTDLVNGIRNLPAYNLDRGFHFYTLNLEKSCVSILDQAKLIPPLREATPESSSDSDVLTDGPASIQPPQHAHFSRRRASSINAQAHNRVIISSPTSDTSPSIALPKSQHEAPDRGVGIPASDPTREQELLISKGHGSLGREATWDDFPNGRWGPAHSPAYGEIDGYGPSLKVGPLTARKLWGHPKSADDITNLFQRHVLGQLEAIPWSDEIDGDAAGAPGAGVLRAETRVIRDELLGLIGKKHYWTLASQPAVDGIRSDDPTFGWGPQRDGFVFQKPFVEFFCLEDEWVKNLKPRLQTFPPEKVSWMKIDASGRYESSSEISSSTTIATTTSAPISSSAAKTSRENARGNTVTWGVFPGKEIVTPTFIESESFRAWSDEAFAIWAEWRCCFPRGSEEEKFLERMRQNCVLVNVVGHDYIGGASGGGKKLWEILLAD
;
A
#
# COMPACT_ATOMS: atom_id res chain seq x y z
N MET A 1 -8.92 -38.04 24.00
CA MET A 1 -9.75 -37.09 24.76
C MET A 1 -9.54 -35.72 24.11
N MET A 2 -10.60 -35.06 23.66
CA MET A 2 -10.47 -33.77 22.96
C MET A 2 -9.97 -32.67 23.90
N PRO A 3 -9.25 -31.65 23.42
CA PRO A 3 -8.72 -30.57 24.26
C PRO A 3 -9.84 -29.80 24.97
N CYS A 4 -9.63 -29.44 26.24
CA CYS A 4 -10.55 -28.59 26.99
C CYS A 4 -10.13 -27.13 26.81
N ILE A 5 -10.83 -26.39 25.94
CA ILE A 5 -10.54 -24.96 25.67
C ILE A 5 -11.30 -24.04 26.61
N ALA A 6 -12.53 -24.40 26.96
CA ALA A 6 -13.40 -23.65 27.85
C ALA A 6 -14.21 -24.63 28.72
N SER A 7 -14.78 -24.12 29.81
CA SER A 7 -15.72 -24.91 30.61
C SER A 7 -16.97 -25.26 29.80
N GLN A 8 -17.62 -26.36 30.18
CA GLN A 8 -18.90 -26.78 29.59
C GLN A 8 -19.94 -25.66 29.66
N GLU A 9 -19.95 -24.88 30.74
CA GLU A 9 -20.84 -23.72 30.91
C GLU A 9 -20.61 -22.65 29.83
N VAL A 10 -19.36 -22.25 29.60
CA VAL A 10 -19.03 -21.26 28.55
C VAL A 10 -19.38 -21.78 27.16
N ILE A 11 -19.14 -23.07 26.89
CA ILE A 11 -19.51 -23.69 25.60
C ILE A 11 -21.04 -23.70 25.42
N MET A 12 -21.79 -23.98 26.48
CA MET A 12 -23.26 -23.91 26.45
C MET A 12 -23.75 -22.49 26.19
N ASP A 13 -23.21 -21.49 26.89
CA ASP A 13 -23.62 -20.09 26.72
C ASP A 13 -23.34 -19.58 25.31
N LEU A 14 -22.15 -19.82 24.77
CA LEU A 14 -21.81 -19.47 23.38
C LEU A 14 -22.70 -20.21 22.38
N THR A 15 -23.06 -21.46 22.67
CA THR A 15 -23.95 -22.25 21.82
C THR A 15 -25.39 -21.73 21.83
N GLU A 16 -25.91 -21.35 22.99
CA GLU A 16 -27.25 -20.75 23.08
C GLU A 16 -27.29 -19.37 22.42
N LEU A 17 -26.23 -18.58 22.61
CA LEU A 17 -26.07 -17.27 21.99
C LEU A 17 -26.00 -17.37 20.46
N TYR A 18 -25.46 -18.45 19.88
CA TYR A 18 -25.55 -18.72 18.44
C TYR A 18 -27.00 -18.64 17.93
N PHE A 19 -27.96 -19.22 18.68
CA PHE A 19 -29.37 -19.25 18.29
C PHE A 19 -30.10 -17.91 18.41
N GLU A 20 -29.48 -16.95 19.12
CA GLU A 20 -29.99 -15.59 19.31
C GLU A 20 -29.45 -14.65 18.22
N ILE A 21 -28.15 -14.70 17.90
CA ILE A 21 -27.51 -13.66 17.07
C ILE A 21 -26.94 -14.14 15.72
N VAL A 22 -26.75 -15.45 15.50
CA VAL A 22 -26.17 -15.99 14.25
C VAL A 22 -27.18 -16.81 13.46
N TYR A 23 -27.89 -17.69 14.15
CA TYR A 23 -28.88 -18.62 13.58
C TYR A 23 -29.96 -17.97 12.70
N PRO A 24 -30.48 -16.76 13.00
CA PRO A 24 -31.45 -16.11 12.12
C PRO A 24 -30.90 -15.89 10.69
N ILE A 25 -29.59 -15.82 10.52
CA ILE A 25 -28.95 -15.61 9.21
C ILE A 25 -28.46 -16.94 8.65
N PHE A 26 -27.81 -17.73 9.50
CA PHE A 26 -27.17 -19.00 9.15
C PHE A 26 -27.77 -20.16 9.97
N PRO A 27 -28.95 -20.70 9.59
CA PRO A 27 -29.64 -21.73 10.35
C PRO A 27 -29.09 -23.14 10.11
N PHE A 28 -27.82 -23.35 10.41
CA PHE A 28 -27.10 -24.60 10.15
C PHE A 28 -27.51 -25.78 11.04
N PHE A 29 -28.15 -25.51 12.17
CA PHE A 29 -28.39 -26.50 13.22
C PHE A 29 -29.85 -26.52 13.64
N HIS A 30 -30.44 -27.69 13.73
CA HIS A 30 -31.73 -27.91 14.36
C HIS A 30 -31.58 -27.71 15.87
N ARG A 31 -32.24 -26.68 16.40
CA ARG A 31 -32.00 -26.21 17.78
C ARG A 31 -32.19 -27.29 18.84
N PRO A 32 -33.32 -28.05 18.90
CA PRO A 32 -33.53 -29.06 19.92
C PRO A 32 -32.44 -30.16 19.93
N SER A 33 -32.09 -30.68 18.76
CA SER A 33 -31.11 -31.76 18.66
C SER A 33 -29.70 -31.26 18.98
N TRP A 34 -29.32 -30.07 18.51
CA TRP A 34 -28.01 -29.49 18.79
C TRP A 34 -27.82 -29.21 20.28
N ILE A 35 -28.75 -28.49 20.92
CA ILE A 35 -28.70 -28.17 22.35
C ILE A 35 -28.66 -29.46 23.20
N HIS A 36 -29.44 -30.47 22.84
CA HIS A 36 -29.43 -31.76 23.53
C HIS A 36 -28.05 -32.46 23.44
N ARG A 37 -27.39 -32.43 22.27
CA ARG A 37 -26.07 -33.06 22.09
C ARG A 37 -24.97 -32.30 22.84
N ILE A 38 -24.98 -30.97 22.78
CA ILE A 38 -23.96 -30.14 23.44
C ILE A 38 -24.12 -30.17 24.96
N SER A 39 -25.35 -30.11 25.50
CA SER A 39 -25.61 -30.16 26.95
C SER A 39 -25.15 -31.48 27.60
N ARG A 40 -25.19 -32.58 26.85
CA ARG A 40 -24.65 -33.89 27.27
C ARG A 40 -23.15 -34.05 27.00
N ALA A 41 -22.46 -32.99 26.59
CA ALA A 41 -21.04 -32.97 26.24
C ALA A 41 -20.64 -34.02 25.19
N GLN A 42 -21.55 -34.42 24.29
CA GLN A 42 -21.28 -35.46 23.28
C GLN A 42 -20.19 -35.03 22.28
N TYR A 43 -19.99 -33.72 22.11
CA TYR A 43 -18.91 -33.17 21.29
C TYR A 43 -17.52 -33.56 21.82
N THR A 44 -17.38 -33.97 23.09
CA THR A 44 -16.07 -34.39 23.64
C THR A 44 -15.63 -35.77 23.16
N SER A 45 -16.56 -36.60 22.68
CA SER A 45 -16.32 -37.95 22.18
C SER A 45 -16.48 -38.09 20.67
N ASP A 46 -17.15 -37.15 20.01
CA ASP A 46 -17.32 -37.08 18.55
C ASP A 46 -16.46 -35.96 17.97
N ARG A 47 -15.47 -36.32 17.16
CA ARG A 47 -14.48 -35.39 16.61
C ARG A 47 -15.07 -34.38 15.63
N GLU A 48 -16.00 -34.81 14.79
CA GLU A 48 -16.60 -33.92 13.79
C GLU A 48 -17.54 -32.93 14.48
N LEU A 49 -18.32 -33.42 15.45
CA LEU A 49 -19.13 -32.57 16.31
C LEU A 49 -18.26 -31.58 17.09
N TYR A 50 -17.13 -32.01 17.65
CA TYR A 50 -16.17 -31.14 18.33
C TYR A 50 -15.71 -29.98 17.44
N ALA A 51 -15.29 -30.29 16.19
CA ALA A 51 -14.83 -29.27 15.25
C ALA A 51 -15.93 -28.24 14.94
N ALA A 52 -17.17 -28.71 14.73
CA ALA A 52 -18.32 -27.82 14.52
C ALA A 52 -18.62 -26.97 15.76
N THR A 53 -18.57 -27.54 16.97
CA THR A 53 -18.77 -26.80 18.23
C THR A 53 -17.69 -25.73 18.44
N MET A 54 -16.43 -26.05 18.19
CA MET A 54 -15.34 -25.06 18.28
C MET A 54 -15.49 -23.95 17.24
N ALA A 55 -15.90 -24.28 16.01
CA ALA A 55 -16.17 -23.26 14.99
C ALA A 55 -17.31 -22.31 15.42
N VAL A 56 -18.40 -22.85 15.98
CA VAL A 56 -19.51 -22.06 16.53
C VAL A 56 -19.02 -21.15 17.66
N CYS A 57 -18.24 -21.68 18.60
CA CYS A 57 -17.67 -20.89 19.69
C CYS A 57 -16.76 -19.78 19.16
N ALA A 58 -15.96 -20.04 18.12
CA ALA A 58 -15.10 -19.04 17.50
C ALA A 58 -15.90 -17.89 16.91
N LEU A 59 -16.94 -18.19 16.11
CA LEU A 59 -17.79 -17.18 15.50
C LEU A 59 -18.53 -16.36 16.55
N VAL A 60 -19.18 -17.02 17.52
CA VAL A 60 -19.97 -16.33 18.53
C VAL A 60 -19.08 -15.51 19.46
N SER A 61 -17.93 -16.04 19.88
CA SER A 61 -16.96 -15.28 20.69
C SER A 61 -16.45 -14.05 19.94
N SER A 62 -16.22 -14.12 18.62
CA SER A 62 -15.92 -12.93 17.81
C SER A 62 -17.07 -11.91 17.87
N ARG A 63 -18.33 -12.35 17.80
CA ARG A 63 -19.51 -11.45 17.92
C ARG A 63 -19.65 -10.83 19.30
N VAL A 64 -19.28 -11.55 20.36
CA VAL A 64 -19.21 -11.03 21.74
C VAL A 64 -18.11 -9.97 21.88
N ARG A 65 -16.93 -10.23 21.30
CA ARG A 65 -15.81 -9.28 21.23
C ARG A 65 -16.25 -7.98 20.53
N ASP A 66 -16.96 -8.13 19.41
CA ASP A 66 -17.41 -7.04 18.55
C ASP A 66 -18.74 -6.40 19.04
N GLY A 67 -19.17 -6.67 20.28
CA GLY A 67 -20.30 -5.97 20.91
C GLY A 67 -21.69 -6.27 20.34
N ALA A 68 -21.89 -7.37 19.62
CA ALA A 68 -23.18 -7.73 19.04
C ALA A 68 -24.21 -8.29 20.04
N VAL A 69 -23.81 -8.49 21.30
CA VAL A 69 -24.67 -9.01 22.36
C VAL A 69 -25.24 -7.87 23.19
N THR A 70 -26.52 -7.57 23.00
CA THR A 70 -27.23 -6.51 23.73
C THR A 70 -28.09 -7.03 24.89
N ASN A 71 -28.38 -8.34 24.89
CA ASN A 71 -29.23 -8.95 25.90
C ASN A 71 -28.51 -9.01 27.26
N PRO A 72 -29.06 -8.34 28.30
CA PRO A 72 -28.40 -8.23 29.60
C PRO A 72 -28.33 -9.55 30.38
N LYS A 73 -29.01 -10.62 29.92
CA LYS A 73 -28.93 -11.94 30.55
C LYS A 73 -27.54 -12.58 30.44
N TRP A 74 -26.72 -12.15 29.48
CA TRP A 74 -25.41 -12.72 29.21
C TRP A 74 -24.29 -11.99 29.94
N ASP A 75 -23.41 -12.75 30.61
CA ASP A 75 -22.16 -12.23 31.16
C ASP A 75 -21.11 -12.07 30.03
N VAL A 76 -21.16 -10.93 29.35
CA VAL A 76 -20.27 -10.59 28.22
C VAL A 76 -18.80 -10.60 28.64
N ALA A 77 -18.48 -10.20 29.88
CA ALA A 77 -17.09 -10.16 30.35
C ALA A 77 -16.51 -11.58 30.44
N ARG A 78 -17.30 -12.53 30.95
CA ARG A 78 -16.93 -13.96 30.98
C ARG A 78 -16.86 -14.54 29.57
N LEU A 79 -17.82 -14.26 28.70
CA LEU A 79 -17.86 -14.82 27.34
C LEU A 79 -16.75 -14.29 26.40
N ARG A 80 -16.08 -13.19 26.75
CA ARG A 80 -14.87 -12.71 26.06
C ARG A 80 -13.62 -13.58 26.33
N GLN A 81 -13.69 -14.49 27.29
CA GLN A 81 -12.63 -15.43 27.62
C GLN A 81 -13.17 -16.87 27.55
N PRO A 82 -12.57 -17.79 26.77
CA PRO A 82 -11.33 -17.66 26.00
C PRO A 82 -11.47 -16.78 24.74
N ARG A 83 -10.33 -16.34 24.21
CA ARG A 83 -10.29 -15.51 22.99
C ARG A 83 -10.81 -16.29 21.76
N PRO A 84 -11.51 -15.64 20.81
CA PRO A 84 -12.08 -16.29 19.63
C PRO A 84 -11.07 -17.10 18.80
N GLU A 85 -9.83 -16.60 18.72
CA GLU A 85 -8.77 -17.19 17.91
C GLU A 85 -8.36 -18.59 18.41
N LEU A 86 -8.54 -18.88 19.70
CA LEU A 86 -8.25 -20.20 20.28
C LEU A 86 -9.24 -21.25 19.78
N PHE A 87 -10.54 -20.92 19.82
CA PHE A 87 -11.60 -21.77 19.27
C PHE A 87 -11.42 -21.97 17.76
N TYR A 88 -11.06 -20.92 17.03
CA TYR A 88 -10.83 -20.98 15.58
C TYR A 88 -9.67 -21.92 15.24
N ALA A 89 -8.52 -21.72 15.91
CA ALA A 89 -7.33 -22.53 15.68
C ALA A 89 -7.60 -24.01 15.96
N GLU A 90 -8.33 -24.30 17.03
CA GLU A 90 -8.68 -25.67 17.38
C GLU A 90 -9.63 -26.32 16.37
N ALA A 91 -10.70 -25.63 15.98
CA ALA A 91 -11.60 -26.13 14.94
C ALA A 91 -10.82 -26.46 13.65
N ARG A 92 -9.90 -25.57 13.24
CA ARG A 92 -9.05 -25.77 12.06
C ARG A 92 -8.12 -26.98 12.21
N ASN A 93 -7.51 -27.15 13.38
CA ASN A 93 -6.61 -28.29 13.66
C ASN A 93 -7.36 -29.63 13.55
N GLN A 94 -8.59 -29.70 14.05
CA GLN A 94 -9.40 -30.90 13.98
C GLN A 94 -9.82 -31.22 12.54
N LEU A 95 -10.10 -30.19 11.75
CA LEU A 95 -10.49 -30.33 10.35
C LEU A 95 -9.35 -30.72 9.41
N ALA A 96 -8.09 -30.39 9.73
CA ALA A 96 -6.93 -30.67 8.87
C ALA A 96 -6.74 -32.17 8.54
N SER A 97 -7.24 -33.08 9.37
CA SER A 97 -7.21 -34.52 9.09
C SER A 97 -8.55 -35.07 8.56
N LEU A 98 -9.51 -34.19 8.29
CA LEU A 98 -10.84 -34.50 7.75
C LEU A 98 -11.05 -33.82 6.38
N ASP A 99 -9.96 -33.42 5.72
CA ASP A 99 -9.95 -32.64 4.47
C ASP A 99 -10.62 -33.36 3.28
N THR A 100 -10.91 -34.66 3.39
CA THR A 100 -11.54 -35.48 2.34
C THR A 100 -12.94 -36.00 2.71
N VAL A 101 -13.49 -35.62 3.87
CA VAL A 101 -14.76 -36.16 4.37
C VAL A 101 -15.86 -35.09 4.26
N ALA A 102 -16.92 -35.32 3.49
CA ALA A 102 -18.06 -34.38 3.39
C ALA A 102 -19.21 -34.72 4.35
N SER A 103 -18.89 -35.06 5.60
CA SER A 103 -19.92 -35.25 6.62
C SER A 103 -20.61 -33.91 6.93
N LEU A 104 -21.84 -33.97 7.43
CA LEU A 104 -22.61 -32.76 7.73
C LEU A 104 -21.89 -31.84 8.72
N ASN A 105 -21.25 -32.39 9.75
CA ASN A 105 -20.52 -31.60 10.74
C ASN A 105 -19.22 -31.02 10.20
N VAL A 106 -18.52 -31.71 9.29
CA VAL A 106 -17.35 -31.14 8.61
C VAL A 106 -17.77 -29.97 7.72
N LEU A 107 -18.83 -30.14 6.91
CA LEU A 107 -19.36 -29.08 6.06
C LEU A 107 -19.81 -27.86 6.88
N ARG A 108 -20.50 -28.07 8.01
CA ARG A 108 -20.87 -27.00 8.94
C ARG A 108 -19.67 -26.28 9.54
N ALA A 109 -18.67 -27.02 10.00
CA ALA A 109 -17.48 -26.42 10.60
C ALA A 109 -16.74 -25.54 9.59
N ARG A 110 -16.60 -25.98 8.34
CA ARG A 110 -16.04 -25.17 7.24
C ARG A 110 -16.87 -23.92 6.98
N ALA A 111 -18.19 -24.07 6.89
CA ALA A 111 -19.11 -22.96 6.69
C ALA A 111 -19.00 -21.89 7.79
N VAL A 112 -19.02 -22.32 9.06
CA VAL A 112 -18.90 -21.42 10.21
C VAL A 112 -17.53 -20.75 10.27
N LEU A 113 -16.44 -21.46 9.97
CA LEU A 113 -15.09 -20.87 9.92
C LEU A 113 -14.93 -19.86 8.77
N ALA A 114 -15.62 -20.06 7.64
CA ALA A 114 -15.66 -19.07 6.57
C ALA A 114 -16.31 -17.76 7.07
N ILE A 115 -17.43 -17.87 7.80
CA ILE A 115 -18.14 -16.72 8.38
C ILE A 115 -17.28 -16.04 9.47
N ALA A 116 -16.60 -16.82 10.31
CA ALA A 116 -15.70 -16.27 11.33
C ALA A 116 -14.46 -15.59 10.72
N ALA A 117 -13.95 -16.06 9.57
CA ALA A 117 -12.84 -15.44 8.88
C ALA A 117 -13.21 -14.07 8.28
N ILE A 118 -14.37 -13.96 7.59
CA ILE A 118 -14.85 -12.67 7.09
C ILE A 118 -15.18 -11.70 8.23
N GLN A 119 -15.69 -12.20 9.37
CA GLN A 119 -15.90 -11.40 10.58
C GLN A 119 -14.61 -10.71 11.05
N ASN A 120 -13.48 -11.43 10.99
CA ASN A 120 -12.18 -10.94 11.43
C ASN A 120 -11.40 -10.19 10.33
N GLY A 121 -12.02 -9.93 9.17
CA GLY A 121 -11.38 -9.24 8.04
C GLY A 121 -10.40 -10.09 7.23
N ASP A 122 -10.33 -11.41 7.47
CA ASP A 122 -9.46 -12.32 6.72
C ASP A 122 -10.20 -12.90 5.50
N MET A 123 -10.24 -12.10 4.44
CA MET A 123 -10.90 -12.46 3.18
C MET A 123 -10.26 -13.67 2.50
N ARG A 124 -8.96 -13.90 2.71
CA ARG A 124 -8.23 -15.02 2.11
C ARG A 124 -8.63 -16.32 2.78
N GLU A 125 -8.58 -16.36 4.11
CA GLU A 125 -8.96 -17.54 4.88
C GLU A 125 -10.44 -17.87 4.67
N MET A 126 -11.33 -16.88 4.63
CA MET A 126 -12.75 -17.12 4.31
C MET A 126 -12.91 -17.84 2.98
N ARG A 127 -12.25 -17.33 1.92
CA ARG A 127 -12.32 -17.92 0.57
C ARG A 127 -11.74 -19.34 0.55
N TRP A 128 -10.69 -19.59 1.32
CA TRP A 128 -10.12 -20.93 1.46
C TRP A 128 -11.14 -21.92 2.07
N GLN A 129 -11.78 -21.55 3.19
CA GLN A 129 -12.78 -22.39 3.84
C GLN A 129 -14.01 -22.61 2.95
N LEU A 130 -14.49 -21.55 2.27
CA LEU A 130 -15.61 -21.61 1.33
C LEU A 130 -15.29 -22.49 0.10
N GLY A 131 -14.09 -22.34 -0.47
CA GLY A 131 -13.64 -23.16 -1.60
C GLY A 131 -13.49 -24.64 -1.21
N THR A 132 -13.01 -24.92 0.00
CA THR A 132 -12.94 -26.29 0.54
C THR A 132 -14.34 -26.89 0.71
N TYR A 133 -15.30 -26.12 1.25
CA TYR A 133 -16.70 -26.55 1.35
C TYR A 133 -17.26 -26.94 -0.02
N PHE A 134 -17.13 -26.07 -1.03
CA PHE A 134 -17.65 -26.37 -2.38
C PHE A 134 -16.93 -27.55 -3.03
N THR A 135 -15.64 -27.71 -2.78
CA THR A 135 -14.88 -28.87 -3.26
C THR A 135 -15.45 -30.16 -2.67
N LEU A 136 -15.69 -30.22 -1.36
CA LEU A 136 -16.29 -31.39 -0.71
C LEU A 136 -17.70 -31.68 -1.25
N VAL A 137 -18.54 -30.65 -1.40
CA VAL A 137 -19.88 -30.79 -2.00
C VAL A 137 -19.82 -31.29 -3.45
N ALA A 138 -18.85 -30.83 -4.23
CA ALA A 138 -18.68 -31.26 -5.62
C ALA A 138 -18.15 -32.69 -5.73
N VAL A 139 -17.16 -33.06 -4.91
CA VAL A 139 -16.56 -34.41 -4.89
C VAL A 139 -17.61 -35.48 -4.58
N ASP A 140 -18.47 -35.22 -3.60
CA ASP A 140 -19.52 -36.17 -3.17
C ASP A 140 -20.86 -35.95 -3.90
N GLY A 141 -20.93 -35.03 -4.87
CA GLY A 141 -22.16 -34.76 -5.64
C GLY A 141 -23.30 -34.17 -4.82
N LEU A 142 -23.04 -33.62 -3.63
CA LEU A 142 -24.05 -33.17 -2.65
C LEU A 142 -24.81 -31.90 -3.07
N HIS A 143 -24.49 -31.32 -4.22
CA HIS A 143 -25.28 -30.27 -4.87
C HIS A 143 -26.57 -30.81 -5.51
N ASP A 144 -26.79 -32.12 -5.49
CA ASP A 144 -28.02 -32.81 -5.89
C ASP A 144 -28.52 -33.69 -4.73
N GLU A 145 -29.77 -33.49 -4.29
CA GLU A 145 -30.35 -34.29 -3.19
C GLU A 145 -30.39 -35.78 -3.50
N ALA A 146 -30.40 -36.18 -4.77
CA ALA A 146 -30.36 -37.58 -5.18
C ALA A 146 -29.07 -38.30 -4.73
N ASN A 147 -27.99 -37.54 -4.50
CA ASN A 147 -26.69 -38.07 -4.04
C ASN A 147 -26.52 -37.99 -2.52
N TRP A 148 -27.53 -37.55 -1.77
CA TRP A 148 -27.42 -37.46 -0.31
C TRP A 148 -27.42 -38.85 0.34
N PRO A 149 -26.83 -39.00 1.54
CA PRO A 149 -26.78 -40.30 2.20
C PRO A 149 -28.17 -40.92 2.40
N THR A 150 -28.31 -42.20 2.06
CA THR A 150 -29.57 -42.93 2.22
C THR A 150 -29.90 -43.14 3.70
N GLY A 151 -31.18 -43.00 4.07
CA GLY A 151 -31.64 -43.26 5.45
C GLY A 151 -31.48 -42.08 6.42
N ILE A 152 -31.09 -40.90 5.93
CA ILE A 152 -31.10 -39.67 6.75
C ILE A 152 -32.53 -39.25 7.10
N GLY A 153 -32.71 -38.83 8.35
CA GLY A 153 -33.98 -38.34 8.88
C GLY A 153 -34.42 -37.00 8.28
N VAL A 154 -35.63 -36.58 8.64
CA VAL A 154 -36.21 -35.30 8.19
C VAL A 154 -35.40 -34.13 8.72
N VAL A 155 -34.92 -34.22 9.97
CA VAL A 155 -34.11 -33.18 10.61
C VAL A 155 -32.82 -32.92 9.82
N GLU A 156 -32.02 -33.97 9.57
CA GLU A 156 -30.76 -33.84 8.83
C GLU A 156 -30.98 -33.33 7.41
N ARG A 157 -32.04 -33.77 6.73
CA ARG A 157 -32.38 -33.29 5.38
C ARG A 157 -32.63 -31.79 5.36
N GLN A 158 -33.41 -31.27 6.31
CA GLN A 158 -33.67 -29.84 6.41
C GLN A 158 -32.40 -29.05 6.75
N GLU A 159 -31.56 -29.57 7.63
CA GLU A 159 -30.28 -28.95 7.97
C GLU A 159 -29.32 -28.87 6.77
N ARG A 160 -29.26 -29.92 5.93
CA ARG A 160 -28.47 -29.93 4.68
C ARG A 160 -28.97 -28.88 3.69
N ARG A 161 -30.28 -28.78 3.48
CA ARG A 161 -30.88 -27.72 2.63
C ARG A 161 -30.52 -26.32 3.12
N ARG A 162 -30.68 -26.07 4.43
CA ARG A 162 -30.36 -24.78 5.05
C ARG A 162 -28.88 -24.43 4.92
N LEU A 163 -27.98 -25.41 5.15
CA LEU A 163 -26.53 -25.24 5.00
C LEU A 163 -26.16 -24.91 3.54
N PHE A 164 -26.68 -25.67 2.59
CA PHE A 164 -26.41 -25.47 1.16
C PHE A 164 -26.80 -24.06 0.71
N TRP A 165 -28.05 -23.67 0.94
CA TRP A 165 -28.57 -22.36 0.50
C TRP A 165 -27.93 -21.18 1.26
N SER A 166 -27.59 -21.35 2.54
CA SER A 166 -26.80 -20.35 3.29
C SER A 166 -25.42 -20.10 2.68
N ILE A 167 -24.73 -21.17 2.24
CA ILE A 167 -23.40 -21.03 1.64
C ILE A 167 -23.46 -20.51 0.21
N TYR A 168 -24.49 -20.91 -0.54
CA TYR A 168 -24.79 -20.34 -1.85
C TYR A 168 -25.01 -18.82 -1.78
N THR A 169 -25.86 -18.35 -0.85
CA THR A 169 -26.09 -16.90 -0.66
C THR A 169 -24.82 -16.17 -0.21
N LEU A 170 -23.99 -16.78 0.65
CA LEU A 170 -22.69 -16.22 1.06
C LEU A 170 -21.70 -16.07 -0.12
N ASP A 171 -21.66 -17.04 -1.04
CA ASP A 171 -20.79 -16.96 -2.22
C ASP A 171 -21.23 -15.83 -3.17
N ILE A 172 -22.52 -15.72 -3.44
CA ILE A 172 -23.05 -14.64 -4.28
C ILE A 172 -22.81 -13.29 -3.63
N PHE A 173 -23.10 -13.18 -2.33
CA PHE A 173 -22.86 -11.98 -1.55
C PHE A 173 -21.39 -11.55 -1.67
N THR A 174 -20.45 -12.42 -1.32
CA THR A 174 -19.01 -12.07 -1.32
C THR A 174 -18.46 -11.82 -2.72
N SER A 175 -19.05 -12.45 -3.75
CA SER A 175 -18.68 -12.24 -5.15
C SER A 175 -19.20 -10.92 -5.71
N SER A 176 -20.40 -10.48 -5.27
CA SER A 176 -21.00 -9.19 -5.64
C SER A 176 -20.17 -7.99 -5.13
N VAL A 177 -19.60 -8.12 -3.93
CA VAL A 177 -18.82 -7.06 -3.28
C VAL A 177 -17.37 -7.01 -3.75
N SER A 178 -16.72 -8.17 -3.93
CA SER A 178 -15.27 -8.23 -4.20
C SER A 178 -14.92 -8.29 -5.70
N ASN A 179 -15.90 -8.14 -6.59
CA ASN A 179 -15.77 -8.30 -8.04
C ASN A 179 -15.11 -9.64 -8.46
N ARG A 180 -15.39 -10.72 -7.72
CA ARG A 180 -14.86 -12.08 -7.95
C ARG A 180 -15.88 -12.96 -8.66
N VAL A 181 -15.50 -14.18 -9.00
CA VAL A 181 -16.35 -15.13 -9.74
C VAL A 181 -17.24 -15.88 -8.75
N VAL A 182 -18.52 -16.06 -9.09
CA VAL A 182 -19.45 -16.95 -8.37
C VAL A 182 -19.01 -18.39 -8.62
N VAL A 183 -18.80 -19.15 -7.55
CA VAL A 183 -18.29 -20.53 -7.58
C VAL A 183 -19.43 -21.52 -7.83
N SER A 184 -20.58 -21.35 -7.16
CA SER A 184 -21.73 -22.25 -7.30
C SER A 184 -22.85 -21.60 -8.11
N ARG A 185 -23.26 -22.25 -9.20
CA ARG A 185 -24.33 -21.77 -10.09
C ARG A 185 -25.62 -22.52 -9.78
N GLU A 186 -26.71 -21.80 -9.62
CA GLU A 186 -28.01 -22.42 -9.36
C GLU A 186 -28.42 -23.42 -10.45
N GLU A 187 -28.17 -23.09 -11.72
CA GLU A 187 -28.47 -23.93 -12.89
C GLU A 187 -27.79 -25.31 -12.85
N GLN A 188 -26.80 -25.49 -11.98
CA GLN A 188 -26.02 -26.72 -11.80
C GLN A 188 -26.36 -27.46 -10.51
N CYS A 189 -27.36 -26.99 -9.75
CA CYS A 189 -27.70 -27.52 -8.43
C CYS A 189 -29.15 -28.01 -8.40
N ASN A 190 -29.39 -29.12 -7.70
CA ASN A 190 -30.70 -29.72 -7.50
C ASN A 190 -30.93 -29.94 -5.99
N VAL A 191 -31.08 -28.83 -5.26
CA VAL A 191 -31.40 -28.82 -3.82
C VAL A 191 -32.69 -28.06 -3.58
N LEU A 192 -33.64 -28.67 -2.89
CA LEU A 192 -34.95 -28.07 -2.62
C LEU A 192 -34.83 -27.03 -1.51
N TYR A 193 -35.82 -26.14 -1.42
CA TYR A 193 -35.91 -25.18 -0.33
C TYR A 193 -36.14 -25.89 1.02
N PRO A 194 -35.62 -25.34 2.13
CA PRO A 194 -36.06 -25.71 3.47
C PRO A 194 -37.58 -25.46 3.63
N VAL A 195 -38.25 -26.36 4.34
CA VAL A 195 -39.67 -26.22 4.68
C VAL A 195 -39.84 -25.07 5.68
N GLU A 196 -40.89 -24.26 5.51
CA GLU A 196 -41.20 -23.08 6.34
C GLU A 196 -41.86 -23.47 7.69
N ILE A 197 -41.15 -24.28 8.48
CA ILE A 197 -41.57 -24.78 9.79
C ILE A 197 -40.49 -24.53 10.83
N ASN A 198 -40.89 -24.10 12.03
CA ASN A 198 -39.98 -23.88 13.16
C ASN A 198 -39.38 -25.20 13.66
N ASP A 199 -38.11 -25.17 14.08
CA ASP A 199 -37.39 -26.35 14.58
C ASP A 199 -38.14 -27.12 15.67
N GLU A 200 -38.79 -26.42 16.59
CA GLU A 200 -39.53 -27.05 17.70
C GLU A 200 -40.68 -27.97 17.24
N LEU A 201 -41.07 -27.89 15.96
CA LEU A 201 -42.13 -28.70 15.35
C LEU A 201 -41.59 -29.83 14.44
N ILE A 202 -40.28 -29.92 14.23
CA ILE A 202 -39.64 -30.91 13.36
C ILE A 202 -39.02 -32.02 14.21
N MET A 203 -39.46 -33.26 14.02
CA MET A 203 -38.85 -34.44 14.62
C MET A 203 -38.69 -35.54 13.57
N ASP A 204 -37.78 -36.49 13.80
CA ASP A 204 -37.68 -37.64 12.92
C ASP A 204 -38.95 -38.50 13.07
N GLY A 205 -39.64 -38.72 11.93
CA GLY A 205 -40.97 -39.33 11.88
C GLY A 205 -42.13 -38.34 11.68
N THR A 206 -41.86 -37.03 11.62
CA THR A 206 -42.86 -36.03 11.21
C THR A 206 -43.15 -36.15 9.71
N ASP A 207 -44.40 -36.41 9.34
CA ASP A 207 -44.87 -36.33 7.94
C ASP A 207 -44.92 -34.87 7.50
N LEU A 208 -43.88 -34.43 6.78
CA LEU A 208 -43.84 -33.11 6.18
C LEU A 208 -44.40 -33.17 4.75
N PRO A 209 -45.15 -32.14 4.30
CA PRO A 209 -45.50 -32.03 2.90
C PRO A 209 -44.22 -32.02 2.06
N GLU A 210 -44.18 -32.84 0.99
CA GLU A 210 -43.11 -32.73 -0.01
C GLU A 210 -43.09 -31.28 -0.49
N THR A 211 -41.95 -30.61 -0.30
CA THR A 211 -41.75 -29.24 -0.78
C THR A 211 -42.08 -29.24 -2.25
N ILE A 212 -43.21 -28.62 -2.62
CA ILE A 212 -43.71 -28.54 -3.99
C ILE A 212 -42.54 -28.03 -4.84
N ASP A 213 -42.19 -28.81 -5.86
CA ASP A 213 -41.14 -28.47 -6.82
C ASP A 213 -41.42 -27.06 -7.36
N SER A 214 -40.60 -26.10 -6.94
CA SER A 214 -40.80 -24.68 -7.23
C SER A 214 -40.67 -24.35 -8.73
N SER A 215 -40.26 -25.32 -9.54
CA SER A 215 -40.12 -25.20 -10.98
C SER A 215 -41.46 -25.27 -11.74
N ASP A 216 -42.47 -25.97 -11.21
CA ASP A 216 -43.68 -26.32 -11.97
C ASP A 216 -44.85 -25.33 -11.81
N GLN A 217 -44.68 -24.34 -10.93
CA GLN A 217 -45.57 -23.18 -10.84
C GLN A 217 -44.75 -21.91 -10.96
N LEU A 218 -44.88 -21.23 -12.12
CA LEU A 218 -44.60 -19.80 -12.27
C LEU A 218 -44.85 -19.11 -10.92
N TRP A 219 -43.90 -18.37 -10.36
CA TRP A 219 -44.07 -17.64 -9.08
C TRP A 219 -45.41 -16.85 -8.99
N ARG A 220 -46.01 -16.50 -10.14
CA ARG A 220 -47.35 -15.92 -10.32
C ARG A 220 -48.52 -16.82 -9.87
N LYS A 221 -48.33 -18.13 -9.89
CA LYS A 221 -49.29 -19.21 -9.62
C LYS A 221 -48.95 -20.00 -8.36
N ARG A 222 -48.02 -19.55 -7.49
CA ARG A 222 -48.03 -20.04 -6.10
C ARG A 222 -49.46 -19.83 -5.63
N PRO A 223 -50.29 -20.88 -5.40
CA PRO A 223 -51.59 -20.68 -4.78
C PRO A 223 -51.27 -19.89 -3.54
N SER A 224 -51.92 -18.75 -3.38
CA SER A 224 -51.82 -17.90 -2.20
C SER A 224 -51.49 -18.81 -1.02
N LEU A 225 -50.21 -18.83 -0.62
CA LEU A 225 -49.80 -19.48 0.62
C LEU A 225 -50.82 -18.91 1.59
N GLN A 226 -51.68 -19.76 2.12
CA GLN A 226 -52.67 -19.36 3.08
C GLN A 226 -51.89 -18.68 4.21
N VAL A 227 -51.80 -17.36 4.13
CA VAL A 227 -51.82 -16.26 5.10
C VAL A 227 -51.53 -16.61 6.58
N GLN A 228 -50.77 -17.65 6.91
CA GLN A 228 -50.69 -18.14 8.29
C GLN A 228 -49.35 -18.71 8.75
N SER A 229 -48.33 -18.87 7.89
CA SER A 229 -47.02 -19.16 8.45
C SER A 229 -46.34 -17.86 8.85
N GLU A 230 -46.50 -17.47 10.11
CA GLU A 230 -45.62 -16.51 10.79
C GLU A 230 -44.19 -17.08 10.98
N CYS A 231 -43.87 -18.24 10.38
CA CYS A 231 -42.56 -18.84 10.45
C CYS A 231 -41.52 -17.93 9.80
N TRP A 232 -40.49 -17.61 10.56
CA TRP A 232 -39.39 -16.77 10.14
C TRP A 232 -38.64 -17.32 8.91
N LEU A 233 -38.65 -18.64 8.66
CA LEU A 233 -38.04 -19.24 7.47
C LEU A 233 -38.69 -18.81 6.15
N SER A 234 -39.93 -18.32 6.18
CA SER A 234 -40.57 -17.74 4.98
C SER A 234 -39.82 -16.51 4.48
N GLY A 235 -39.42 -15.63 5.41
CA GLY A 235 -38.55 -14.49 5.10
C GLY A 235 -37.14 -14.93 4.66
N TRP A 236 -36.61 -16.01 5.25
CA TRP A 236 -35.30 -16.56 4.89
C TRP A 236 -35.27 -17.16 3.47
N ASN A 237 -36.32 -17.90 3.08
CA ASN A 237 -36.48 -18.42 1.72
C ASN A 237 -36.63 -17.29 0.70
N PHE A 238 -37.37 -16.23 1.04
CA PHE A 238 -37.45 -15.03 0.21
C PHE A 238 -36.07 -14.37 0.00
N ILE A 239 -35.24 -14.26 1.03
CA ILE A 239 -33.87 -13.75 0.90
C ILE A 239 -33.07 -14.60 -0.08
N THR A 240 -33.21 -15.93 0.00
CA THR A 240 -32.56 -16.85 -0.93
C THR A 240 -33.04 -16.63 -2.38
N ASP A 241 -34.34 -16.42 -2.61
CA ASP A 241 -34.88 -16.04 -3.92
C ASP A 241 -34.24 -14.73 -4.44
N VAL A 242 -34.04 -13.73 -3.58
CA VAL A 242 -33.36 -12.46 -3.95
C VAL A 242 -31.91 -12.70 -4.37
N TYR A 243 -31.17 -13.56 -3.67
CA TYR A 243 -29.79 -13.89 -4.04
C TYR A 243 -29.69 -14.71 -5.32
N ARG A 244 -30.64 -15.62 -5.59
CA ARG A 244 -30.76 -16.30 -6.89
C ARG A 244 -30.95 -15.30 -8.03
N ILE A 245 -31.89 -14.36 -7.87
CA ILE A 245 -32.09 -13.26 -8.82
C ILE A 245 -30.81 -12.42 -8.98
N LEU A 246 -30.09 -12.16 -7.88
CA LEU A 246 -28.83 -11.44 -7.88
C LEU A 246 -27.73 -12.16 -8.68
N GLU A 247 -27.65 -13.49 -8.59
CA GLU A 247 -26.72 -14.31 -9.37
C GLU A 247 -26.89 -14.09 -10.88
N HIS A 248 -28.14 -14.19 -11.35
CA HIS A 248 -28.48 -13.97 -12.76
C HIS A 248 -28.22 -12.53 -13.19
N ALA A 249 -28.54 -11.54 -12.34
CA ALA A 249 -28.21 -10.14 -12.59
C ALA A 249 -26.69 -9.95 -12.74
N LEU A 250 -25.88 -10.49 -11.82
CA LEU A 250 -24.42 -10.40 -11.90
C LEU A 250 -23.87 -11.05 -13.18
N SER A 251 -24.41 -12.20 -13.59
CA SER A 251 -23.98 -12.89 -14.81
C SER A 251 -24.28 -12.06 -16.07
N LYS A 252 -25.52 -11.56 -16.19
CA LYS A 252 -25.99 -10.81 -17.36
C LYS A 252 -25.31 -9.45 -17.51
N PHE A 253 -25.16 -8.70 -16.42
CA PHE A 253 -24.72 -7.31 -16.49
C PHE A 253 -23.21 -7.12 -16.38
N ARG A 254 -22.44 -8.13 -15.94
CA ARG A 254 -20.97 -8.10 -15.97
C ARG A 254 -20.42 -8.13 -17.40
N ASN A 255 -21.14 -8.74 -18.35
CA ASN A 255 -20.80 -8.73 -19.78
C ASN A 255 -20.76 -7.30 -20.36
N VAL A 256 -21.61 -6.39 -19.89
CA VAL A 256 -21.68 -4.98 -20.36
C VAL A 256 -20.43 -4.18 -19.98
N ARG A 257 -19.79 -4.47 -18.83
CA ARG A 257 -18.53 -3.81 -18.40
C ARG A 257 -17.30 -4.29 -19.18
N THR A 258 -17.27 -5.55 -19.62
CA THR A 258 -16.11 -6.17 -20.31
C THR A 258 -16.12 -6.02 -21.83
N HIS A 259 -17.28 -5.70 -22.43
CA HIS A 259 -17.41 -5.61 -23.89
C HIS A 259 -16.73 -4.41 -24.56
N LYS A 260 -16.22 -3.43 -23.80
CA LYS A 260 -15.42 -2.34 -24.38
C LYS A 260 -13.98 -2.73 -24.75
N GLN A 261 -13.49 -3.92 -24.37
CA GLN A 261 -12.09 -4.31 -24.62
C GLN A 261 -11.87 -5.75 -25.14
N ARG A 262 -12.89 -6.62 -25.21
CA ARG A 262 -12.72 -7.99 -25.75
C ARG A 262 -13.42 -8.16 -27.10
N SER A 263 -12.68 -8.71 -28.07
CA SER A 263 -13.21 -9.17 -29.36
C SER A 263 -14.42 -10.09 -29.17
N ARG A 264 -15.45 -9.93 -30.00
CA ARG A 264 -16.63 -10.82 -30.00
C ARG A 264 -16.19 -12.27 -30.18
N SER A 265 -16.61 -13.15 -29.27
CA SER A 265 -16.33 -14.59 -29.38
C SER A 265 -17.40 -15.27 -30.23
N VAL A 266 -17.02 -16.32 -30.96
CA VAL A 266 -17.93 -17.17 -31.77
C VAL A 266 -19.12 -17.69 -30.97
N LEU A 267 -18.95 -17.92 -29.66
CA LEU A 267 -20.03 -18.39 -28.78
C LEU A 267 -21.18 -17.39 -28.65
N HIS A 268 -20.92 -16.08 -28.77
CA HIS A 268 -21.96 -15.06 -28.72
C HIS A 268 -22.81 -15.04 -30.01
N ASP A 269 -22.24 -15.47 -31.13
CA ASP A 269 -22.99 -15.58 -32.39
C ASP A 269 -23.80 -16.89 -32.45
N ILE A 270 -23.34 -17.95 -31.78
CA ILE A 270 -24.03 -19.24 -31.65
C ILE A 270 -25.13 -19.19 -30.59
N PHE A 271 -24.87 -18.55 -29.45
CA PHE A 271 -25.79 -18.37 -28.33
C PHE A 271 -26.04 -16.87 -28.09
N PRO A 272 -26.81 -16.20 -28.96
CA PRO A 272 -27.12 -14.79 -28.78
C PRO A 272 -27.94 -14.59 -27.50
N ASP A 273 -27.56 -13.58 -26.69
CA ASP A 273 -28.31 -13.16 -25.49
C ASP A 273 -29.73 -12.68 -25.91
N SER A 274 -30.71 -13.58 -25.88
CA SER A 274 -32.06 -13.36 -26.40
C SER A 274 -33.06 -12.79 -25.37
N SER A 275 -32.58 -12.40 -24.18
CA SER A 275 -33.47 -12.05 -23.06
C SER A 275 -34.02 -10.62 -23.15
N THR A 276 -35.33 -10.49 -23.33
CA THR A 276 -36.10 -9.22 -23.32
C THR A 276 -36.27 -8.60 -21.92
N LEU A 277 -35.73 -9.25 -20.88
CA LEU A 277 -35.84 -8.81 -19.49
C LEU A 277 -35.01 -7.56 -19.21
N THR A 278 -35.68 -6.49 -18.77
CA THR A 278 -35.06 -5.22 -18.36
C THR A 278 -34.84 -5.16 -16.85
N GLU A 279 -33.92 -4.31 -16.38
CA GLU A 279 -33.69 -4.05 -14.96
C GLU A 279 -34.97 -3.60 -14.23
N ALA A 280 -35.79 -2.77 -14.88
CA ALA A 280 -37.07 -2.32 -14.34
C ALA A 280 -38.03 -3.50 -14.13
N THR A 281 -38.11 -4.42 -15.09
CA THR A 281 -38.94 -5.63 -14.97
C THR A 281 -38.50 -6.50 -13.80
N VAL A 282 -37.19 -6.65 -13.57
CA VAL A 282 -36.65 -7.41 -12.42
C VAL A 282 -37.03 -6.70 -11.11
N GLN A 283 -36.84 -5.39 -11.03
CA GLN A 283 -37.15 -4.61 -9.83
C GLN A 283 -38.65 -4.65 -9.47
N ASP A 284 -39.53 -4.48 -10.46
CA ASP A 284 -40.99 -4.54 -10.25
C ASP A 284 -41.43 -5.92 -9.78
N THR A 285 -40.83 -6.97 -10.34
CA THR A 285 -41.11 -8.36 -9.94
C THR A 285 -40.71 -8.60 -8.48
N VAL A 286 -39.50 -8.20 -8.09
CA VAL A 286 -39.03 -8.36 -6.70
C VAL A 286 -39.87 -7.53 -5.72
N LEU A 287 -40.28 -6.34 -6.12
CA LEU A 287 -41.17 -5.51 -5.30
C LEU A 287 -42.57 -6.14 -5.14
N GLU A 288 -43.10 -6.78 -6.19
CA GLU A 288 -44.34 -7.55 -6.10
C GLU A 288 -44.18 -8.75 -5.17
N MET A 289 -43.06 -9.48 -5.26
CA MET A 289 -42.74 -10.57 -4.33
C MET A 289 -42.66 -10.07 -2.89
N TYR A 290 -41.99 -8.94 -2.64
CA TYR A 290 -41.86 -8.32 -1.31
C TYR A 290 -43.23 -7.90 -0.74
N LYS A 291 -44.11 -7.32 -1.56
CA LYS A 291 -45.47 -6.94 -1.15
C LYS A 291 -46.35 -8.12 -0.75
N ARG A 292 -46.08 -9.32 -1.27
CA ARG A 292 -46.80 -10.55 -0.94
C ARG A 292 -46.35 -11.17 0.39
N LEU A 293 -45.23 -10.72 0.96
CA LEU A 293 -44.80 -11.20 2.26
C LEU A 293 -45.76 -10.77 3.39
N PRO A 294 -45.90 -11.60 4.45
CA PRO A 294 -46.60 -11.22 5.67
C PRO A 294 -46.15 -9.85 6.20
N PRO A 295 -47.05 -9.05 6.81
CA PRO A 295 -46.73 -7.72 7.33
C PRO A 295 -45.55 -7.70 8.31
N CYS A 296 -45.37 -8.77 9.11
CA CYS A 296 -44.29 -8.88 10.09
C CYS A 296 -42.87 -8.83 9.47
N PHE A 297 -42.71 -9.09 8.17
CA PHE A 297 -41.43 -8.98 7.46
C PHE A 297 -41.19 -7.59 6.84
N ARG A 298 -42.10 -6.63 7.06
CA ARG A 298 -42.01 -5.26 6.52
C ARG A 298 -41.74 -4.20 7.58
N GLU A 299 -41.82 -4.57 8.85
CA GLU A 299 -41.56 -3.71 10.00
C GLU A 299 -40.36 -4.25 10.77
N ILE A 300 -39.48 -3.36 11.26
CA ILE A 300 -38.26 -3.72 12.00
C ILE A 300 -38.34 -3.07 13.38
N PRO A 301 -39.05 -3.67 14.36
CA PRO A 301 -39.13 -3.14 15.72
C PRO A 301 -37.79 -3.28 16.46
N GLU A 302 -37.60 -2.52 17.54
CA GLU A 302 -36.45 -2.67 18.44
C GLU A 302 -36.35 -4.10 19.01
N ILE A 303 -35.13 -4.53 19.34
CA ILE A 303 -34.88 -5.89 19.85
C ILE A 303 -35.59 -6.07 21.21
N THR A 304 -36.39 -7.12 21.32
CA THR A 304 -37.26 -7.38 22.48
C THR A 304 -36.68 -8.39 23.47
N TYR A 305 -35.60 -9.07 23.08
CA TYR A 305 -34.98 -10.19 23.77
C TYR A 305 -35.85 -11.46 23.81
N ASP A 306 -36.94 -11.46 23.03
CA ASP A 306 -37.79 -12.62 22.75
C ASP A 306 -37.31 -13.25 21.43
N ILE A 307 -36.63 -14.39 21.53
CA ILE A 307 -35.96 -15.06 20.41
C ILE A 307 -36.91 -15.30 19.23
N GLU A 308 -38.18 -15.61 19.48
CA GLU A 308 -39.14 -15.92 18.41
C GLU A 308 -39.55 -14.66 17.64
N LYS A 309 -39.82 -13.57 18.35
CA LYS A 309 -40.19 -12.28 17.75
C LYS A 309 -39.00 -11.60 17.09
N ASP A 310 -37.85 -11.65 17.75
CA ASP A 310 -36.63 -11.03 17.25
C ASP A 310 -36.14 -11.74 15.98
N ARG A 311 -36.34 -13.06 15.82
CA ARG A 311 -36.04 -13.80 14.58
C ARG A 311 -36.78 -13.28 13.35
N VAL A 312 -38.07 -12.98 13.50
CA VAL A 312 -38.89 -12.42 12.42
C VAL A 312 -38.39 -11.01 12.07
N SER A 313 -38.08 -10.20 13.09
CA SER A 313 -37.51 -8.86 12.93
C SER A 313 -36.12 -8.88 12.29
N PHE A 314 -35.30 -9.89 12.60
CA PHE A 314 -34.02 -10.18 11.95
C PHE A 314 -34.20 -10.44 10.46
N GLN A 315 -35.23 -11.22 10.08
CA GLN A 315 -35.53 -11.43 8.67
C GLN A 315 -36.00 -10.15 7.99
N ALA A 316 -36.85 -9.35 8.63
CA ALA A 316 -37.27 -8.06 8.08
C ALA A 316 -36.06 -7.16 7.76
N ALA A 317 -35.09 -7.07 8.68
CA ALA A 317 -33.83 -6.35 8.46
C ALA A 317 -32.97 -6.96 7.35
N ASN A 318 -32.86 -8.29 7.28
CA ASN A 318 -32.05 -8.98 6.28
C ASN A 318 -32.67 -8.94 4.87
N ILE A 319 -34.01 -9.02 4.77
CA ILE A 319 -34.79 -8.80 3.56
C ILE A 319 -34.52 -7.39 3.02
N LEU A 320 -34.63 -6.39 3.90
CA LEU A 320 -34.37 -5.00 3.53
C LEU A 320 -32.94 -4.86 2.96
N GLY A 321 -31.93 -5.36 3.68
CA GLY A 321 -30.54 -5.34 3.23
C GLY A 321 -30.32 -6.03 1.87
N SER A 322 -30.91 -7.21 1.68
CA SER A 322 -30.74 -8.01 0.45
C SER A 322 -31.44 -7.37 -0.76
N VAL A 323 -32.64 -6.82 -0.57
CA VAL A 323 -33.35 -6.08 -1.63
C VAL A 323 -32.59 -4.82 -2.02
N GLN A 324 -32.03 -4.10 -1.03
CA GLN A 324 -31.18 -2.94 -1.32
C GLN A 324 -29.90 -3.31 -2.09
N LEU A 325 -29.25 -4.44 -1.76
CA LEU A 325 -28.09 -4.94 -2.52
C LEU A 325 -28.46 -5.23 -3.98
N LEU A 326 -29.58 -5.89 -4.23
CA LEU A 326 -30.05 -6.15 -5.59
C LEU A 326 -30.30 -4.85 -6.36
N ARG A 327 -30.92 -3.85 -5.73
CA ARG A 327 -31.14 -2.54 -6.33
C ARG A 327 -29.83 -1.85 -6.68
N ILE A 328 -28.82 -1.92 -5.82
CA ILE A 328 -27.47 -1.40 -6.11
C ILE A 328 -26.88 -2.08 -7.34
N VAL A 329 -26.91 -3.41 -7.39
CA VAL A 329 -26.32 -4.17 -8.50
C VAL A 329 -27.02 -3.87 -9.82
N LEU A 330 -28.35 -3.87 -9.85
CA LEU A 330 -29.14 -3.50 -11.04
C LEU A 330 -28.86 -2.05 -11.48
N CYS A 331 -28.72 -1.13 -10.52
CA CYS A 331 -28.46 0.28 -10.80
C CYS A 331 -27.05 0.53 -11.38
N VAL A 332 -26.04 -0.19 -10.89
CA VAL A 332 -24.64 -0.12 -11.38
C VAL A 332 -24.48 -0.82 -12.74
N ALA A 333 -25.27 -1.87 -12.96
CA ALA A 333 -25.32 -2.63 -14.20
C ALA A 333 -25.87 -1.84 -15.39
N GLY A 334 -26.88 -1.00 -15.14
CA GLY A 334 -27.62 -0.29 -16.18
C GLY A 334 -27.09 1.07 -16.58
N ASP A 335 -27.42 1.47 -17.80
CA ASP A 335 -27.29 2.85 -18.27
C ASP A 335 -28.45 3.71 -17.71
N THR A 336 -28.45 3.86 -16.39
CA THR A 336 -29.46 4.58 -15.62
C THR A 336 -29.08 6.05 -15.42
N SER A 337 -30.08 6.93 -15.31
CA SER A 337 -29.84 8.36 -15.07
C SER A 337 -29.20 8.62 -13.72
N ILE A 338 -28.45 9.73 -13.60
CA ILE A 338 -27.85 10.17 -12.33
C ILE A 338 -28.92 10.33 -11.25
N GLU A 339 -30.07 10.92 -11.61
CA GLU A 339 -31.20 11.08 -10.69
C GLU A 339 -31.69 9.73 -10.13
N TYR A 340 -31.81 8.72 -10.99
CA TYR A 340 -32.21 7.38 -10.57
C TYR A 340 -31.16 6.75 -9.63
N ARG A 341 -29.87 6.91 -9.95
CA ARG A 341 -28.74 6.42 -9.12
C ARG A 341 -28.71 7.05 -7.74
N CYS A 342 -28.86 8.38 -7.67
CA CYS A 342 -28.93 9.12 -6.41
C CYS A 342 -30.16 8.72 -5.59
N ARG A 343 -31.32 8.52 -6.23
CA ARG A 343 -32.51 8.03 -5.54
C ARG A 343 -32.30 6.64 -4.95
N VAL A 344 -31.74 5.70 -5.73
CA VAL A 344 -31.44 4.34 -5.23
C VAL A 344 -30.46 4.40 -4.06
N ALA A 345 -29.37 5.17 -4.17
CA ALA A 345 -28.40 5.31 -3.08
C ALA A 345 -29.02 5.97 -1.82
N GLY A 346 -29.90 6.97 -1.98
CA GLY A 346 -30.66 7.57 -0.88
C GLY A 346 -31.59 6.59 -0.20
N ASP A 347 -32.38 5.84 -0.97
CA ASP A 347 -33.30 4.82 -0.42
C ASP A 347 -32.55 3.71 0.33
N VAL A 348 -31.38 3.32 -0.16
CA VAL A 348 -30.51 2.33 0.51
C VAL A 348 -30.05 2.87 1.86
N VAL A 349 -29.54 4.10 1.91
CA VAL A 349 -29.04 4.68 3.15
C VAL A 349 -30.16 4.91 4.16
N ASP A 350 -31.32 5.40 3.72
CA ASP A 350 -32.50 5.59 4.56
C ASP A 350 -32.98 4.26 5.17
N ALA A 351 -33.01 3.20 4.36
CA ALA A 351 -33.31 1.84 4.81
C ALA A 351 -32.32 1.34 5.89
N LEU A 352 -31.01 1.57 5.69
CA LEU A 352 -29.97 1.17 6.65
C LEU A 352 -30.04 1.97 7.96
N VAL A 353 -30.28 3.29 7.87
CA VAL A 353 -30.40 4.17 9.05
C VAL A 353 -31.62 3.84 9.90
N LYS A 354 -32.72 3.41 9.27
CA LYS A 354 -33.95 2.97 9.96
C LYS A 354 -33.83 1.60 10.60
N THR A 355 -32.81 0.82 10.27
CA THR A 355 -32.58 -0.49 10.86
C THR A 355 -31.93 -0.32 12.24
N PRO A 356 -32.50 -0.86 13.33
CA PRO A 356 -31.89 -0.76 14.65
C PRO A 356 -30.45 -1.31 14.68
N VAL A 357 -29.58 -0.65 15.44
CA VAL A 357 -28.14 -0.94 15.47
C VAL A 357 -27.87 -2.38 15.93
N ALA A 358 -28.70 -2.92 16.85
CA ALA A 358 -28.58 -4.29 17.33
C ALA A 358 -28.65 -5.33 16.19
N TYR A 359 -29.63 -5.21 15.28
CA TYR A 359 -29.70 -6.10 14.12
C TYR A 359 -28.52 -5.89 13.17
N SER A 360 -28.07 -4.64 12.98
CA SER A 360 -26.93 -4.32 12.12
C SER A 360 -25.62 -4.94 12.63
N LEU A 361 -25.41 -4.97 13.95
CA LEU A 361 -24.26 -5.61 14.60
C LEU A 361 -24.35 -7.14 14.56
N ALA A 362 -25.55 -7.69 14.74
CA ALA A 362 -25.76 -9.14 14.64
C ALA A 362 -25.70 -9.66 13.19
N ILE A 363 -25.99 -8.82 12.18
CA ILE A 363 -25.84 -9.16 10.76
C ILE A 363 -24.39 -8.96 10.23
N SER A 364 -23.43 -8.53 11.09
CA SER A 364 -22.13 -7.94 10.69
C SER A 364 -21.32 -8.55 9.55
N ALA A 365 -20.50 -7.65 8.96
CA ALA A 365 -19.63 -7.71 7.77
C ALA A 365 -20.36 -7.48 6.43
N PRO A 366 -21.43 -8.22 6.06
CA PRO A 366 -22.17 -7.97 4.82
C PRO A 366 -22.79 -6.57 4.68
N LEU A 367 -23.34 -6.02 5.76
CA LEU A 367 -23.97 -4.70 5.75
C LEU A 367 -22.97 -3.56 5.50
N LEU A 368 -21.74 -3.67 6.03
CA LEU A 368 -20.66 -2.70 5.78
C LEU A 368 -20.19 -2.74 4.33
N HIS A 369 -20.23 -3.92 3.70
CA HIS A 369 -19.87 -4.08 2.31
C HIS A 369 -20.95 -3.55 1.35
N HIS A 370 -22.21 -3.42 1.77
CA HIS A 370 -23.20 -2.64 1.01
C HIS A 370 -22.78 -1.17 0.88
N LEU A 371 -22.06 -0.60 1.86
CA LEU A 371 -21.48 0.74 1.76
C LEU A 371 -20.44 0.83 0.64
N SER A 372 -19.71 -0.25 0.36
CA SER A 372 -18.81 -0.33 -0.79
C SER A 372 -19.57 -0.23 -2.11
N GLY A 373 -20.76 -0.84 -2.19
CA GLY A 373 -21.65 -0.73 -3.36
C GLY A 373 -22.18 0.69 -3.58
N ILE A 374 -22.54 1.39 -2.49
CA ILE A 374 -22.91 2.80 -2.52
C ILE A 374 -21.72 3.67 -2.97
N GLY A 375 -20.50 3.37 -2.51
CA GLY A 375 -19.28 4.03 -2.95
C GLY A 375 -19.02 3.89 -4.46
N VAL A 376 -19.31 2.73 -5.05
CA VAL A 376 -19.21 2.51 -6.51
C VAL A 376 -20.28 3.29 -7.27
N ILE A 377 -21.53 3.35 -6.77
CA ILE A 377 -22.59 4.17 -7.37
C ILE A 377 -22.17 5.65 -7.35
N LEU A 378 -21.79 6.17 -6.19
CA LEU A 378 -21.38 7.56 -6.02
C LEU A 378 -20.15 7.90 -6.85
N GLY A 379 -19.15 7.01 -6.90
CA GLY A 379 -17.98 7.16 -7.77
C GLY A 379 -18.37 7.33 -9.25
N SER A 380 -19.26 6.47 -9.75
CA SER A 380 -19.75 6.55 -11.14
C SER A 380 -20.59 7.81 -11.45
N VAL A 381 -21.24 8.36 -10.43
CA VAL A 381 -22.02 9.61 -10.52
C VAL A 381 -21.07 10.81 -10.56
N LEU A 382 -20.00 10.77 -9.77
CA LEU A 382 -18.97 11.81 -9.69
C LEU A 382 -18.05 11.87 -10.93
N GLU A 383 -17.98 10.80 -11.73
CA GLU A 383 -17.27 10.79 -13.03
C GLU A 383 -17.94 11.68 -14.10
N LYS A 384 -19.18 12.14 -13.88
CA LYS A 384 -19.94 13.00 -14.82
C LYS A 384 -20.24 14.37 -14.19
N PRO A 385 -20.39 15.45 -14.99
CA PRO A 385 -20.80 16.75 -14.48
C PRO A 385 -22.16 16.67 -13.78
N LEU A 386 -22.26 17.16 -12.54
CA LEU A 386 -23.48 17.11 -11.72
C LEU A 386 -24.29 18.39 -11.83
N SER A 387 -25.62 18.28 -11.85
CA SER A 387 -26.52 19.42 -11.65
C SER A 387 -26.60 19.81 -10.17
N GLU A 388 -27.07 21.02 -9.85
CA GLU A 388 -27.20 21.50 -8.46
C GLU A 388 -28.17 20.64 -7.61
N SER A 389 -29.21 20.09 -8.24
CA SER A 389 -30.14 19.17 -7.59
C SER A 389 -29.52 17.79 -7.34
N ASP A 390 -28.74 17.27 -8.29
CA ASP A 390 -28.03 15.99 -8.15
C ASP A 390 -26.93 16.08 -7.10
N TYR A 391 -26.25 17.23 -7.05
CA TYR A 391 -25.27 17.56 -6.02
C TYR A 391 -25.87 17.48 -4.60
N THR A 392 -27.01 18.15 -4.38
CA THR A 392 -27.66 18.21 -3.07
C THR A 392 -28.07 16.81 -2.60
N LYS A 393 -28.49 15.96 -3.55
CA LYS A 393 -28.80 14.55 -3.31
C LYS A 393 -27.55 13.75 -2.92
N VAL A 394 -26.45 13.84 -3.68
CA VAL A 394 -25.16 13.17 -3.38
C VAL A 394 -24.63 13.56 -2.00
N ARG A 395 -24.61 14.86 -1.71
CA ARG A 395 -24.23 15.40 -0.41
C ARG A 395 -25.04 14.78 0.74
N SER A 396 -26.37 14.78 0.60
CA SER A 396 -27.27 14.24 1.63
C SER A 396 -27.02 12.75 1.90
N ILE A 397 -26.75 11.98 0.84
CA ILE A 397 -26.43 10.54 0.94
C ILE A 397 -25.14 10.32 1.74
N VAL A 398 -24.07 11.08 1.44
CA VAL A 398 -22.79 10.92 2.13
C VAL A 398 -22.86 11.35 3.61
N ILE A 399 -23.65 12.40 3.94
CA ILE A 399 -23.91 12.79 5.34
C ILE A 399 -24.58 11.66 6.10
N LEU A 400 -25.66 11.10 5.53
CA LEU A 400 -26.40 10.02 6.16
C LEU A 400 -25.52 8.76 6.34
N MET A 401 -24.63 8.46 5.39
CA MET A 401 -23.62 7.40 5.53
C MET A 401 -22.64 7.69 6.68
N GLY A 402 -22.18 8.94 6.83
CA GLY A 402 -21.31 9.35 7.94
C GLY A 402 -21.99 9.20 9.30
N GLN A 403 -23.26 9.61 9.42
CA GLN A 403 -24.08 9.47 10.63
C GLN A 403 -24.34 8.00 10.99
N MET A 404 -24.54 7.14 9.99
CA MET A 404 -24.68 5.70 10.19
C MET A 404 -23.38 5.08 10.72
N LEU A 405 -22.23 5.39 10.10
CA LEU A 405 -20.94 4.85 10.54
C LEU A 405 -20.56 5.29 11.96
N GLU A 406 -20.86 6.54 12.33
CA GLU A 406 -20.62 7.05 13.68
C GLU A 406 -21.35 6.24 14.77
N LYS A 407 -22.56 5.75 14.48
CA LYS A 407 -23.31 4.86 15.39
C LYS A 407 -22.66 3.47 15.53
N MET A 408 -21.80 3.07 14.59
CA MET A 408 -21.15 1.75 14.54
C MET A 408 -19.67 1.78 14.99
N GLU A 409 -19.00 2.93 14.95
CA GLU A 409 -17.57 3.11 15.22
C GLU A 409 -17.06 2.71 16.62
N PRO A 410 -17.79 2.96 17.73
CA PRO A 410 -17.35 2.54 19.06
C PRO A 410 -17.22 1.02 19.22
N ILE A 411 -17.76 0.25 18.27
CA ILE A 411 -18.03 -1.19 18.40
C ILE A 411 -17.19 -2.03 17.41
N GLN A 412 -16.68 -1.46 16.31
CA GLN A 412 -16.05 -2.20 15.20
C GLN A 412 -14.53 -1.99 15.02
N HIS A 413 -13.84 -1.34 15.96
CA HIS A 413 -12.41 -0.94 15.80
C HIS A 413 -12.11 -0.10 14.53
N ALA A 414 -13.13 0.46 13.88
CA ALA A 414 -13.03 1.26 12.65
C ALA A 414 -12.92 2.77 12.95
N ALA A 415 -12.00 3.18 13.83
CA ALA A 415 -11.88 4.57 14.25
C ALA A 415 -11.63 5.52 13.05
N GLY A 416 -12.49 6.53 12.88
CA GLY A 416 -12.32 7.64 11.96
C GLY A 416 -12.84 7.43 10.53
N ALA A 417 -13.67 6.41 10.27
CA ALA A 417 -14.34 6.22 8.98
C ALA A 417 -15.50 7.22 8.76
N SER A 418 -16.28 7.50 9.81
CA SER A 418 -17.35 8.50 9.82
C SER A 418 -16.78 9.91 9.63
N GLU A 419 -15.64 10.20 10.29
CA GLU A 419 -14.93 11.47 10.18
C GLU A 419 -14.37 11.65 8.76
N LYS A 420 -13.84 10.60 8.13
CA LYS A 420 -13.43 10.62 6.72
C LYS A 420 -14.58 10.94 5.78
N LEU A 421 -15.78 10.37 5.99
CA LEU A 421 -16.97 10.68 5.17
C LEU A 421 -17.47 12.11 5.41
N ARG A 422 -17.48 12.60 6.66
CA ARG A 422 -17.84 14.01 6.96
C ARG A 422 -16.87 14.99 6.32
N ASN A 423 -15.58 14.69 6.36
CA ASN A 423 -14.57 15.48 5.67
C ASN A 423 -14.76 15.43 4.15
N MET A 424 -15.24 14.31 3.60
CA MET A 424 -15.62 14.21 2.19
C MET A 424 -16.87 15.05 1.86
N VAL A 425 -17.89 15.09 2.72
CA VAL A 425 -19.05 16.00 2.57
C VAL A 425 -18.61 17.45 2.59
N ALA A 426 -17.75 17.85 3.54
CA ALA A 426 -17.25 19.22 3.63
C ALA A 426 -16.49 19.64 2.36
N ARG A 427 -15.77 18.70 1.73
CA ARG A 427 -15.10 18.88 0.44
C ARG A 427 -16.08 18.97 -0.74
N ILE A 428 -17.13 18.15 -0.72
CA ILE A 428 -18.23 18.18 -1.71
C ILE A 428 -18.99 19.52 -1.59
N ASP A 429 -19.23 20.03 -0.37
CA ASP A 429 -19.85 21.34 -0.09
C ASP A 429 -19.05 22.52 -0.57
N ALA A 430 -17.75 22.52 -0.32
CA ALA A 430 -16.86 23.52 -0.88
C ALA A 430 -16.89 23.51 -2.43
N TYR A 431 -17.10 22.34 -3.05
CA TYR A 431 -17.19 22.18 -4.49
C TYR A 431 -18.53 22.67 -5.08
N ALA A 432 -19.71 22.40 -4.52
CA ALA A 432 -20.95 22.95 -5.09
C ALA A 432 -21.07 24.46 -4.97
N LEU A 433 -20.56 25.01 -3.87
CA LEU A 433 -20.55 26.46 -3.68
C LEU A 433 -19.68 27.16 -4.74
N SER A 434 -18.73 26.46 -5.37
CA SER A 434 -17.95 26.98 -6.49
C SER A 434 -18.62 26.83 -7.87
N TRP A 435 -19.77 26.15 -7.99
CA TRP A 435 -20.47 25.84 -9.26
C TRP A 435 -21.75 26.62 -9.51
N ARG A 436 -22.28 27.42 -8.57
CA ARG A 436 -23.45 28.27 -8.83
C ARG A 436 -23.09 29.38 -9.84
N PRO A 437 -23.73 29.43 -11.02
CA PRO A 437 -23.72 30.63 -11.84
C PRO A 437 -24.53 31.71 -11.12
N LEU A 438 -24.03 32.94 -11.07
CA LEU A 438 -24.79 34.12 -10.67
C LEU A 438 -26.00 34.28 -11.61
N ALA A 439 -27.11 33.63 -11.30
CA ALA A 439 -28.40 33.87 -11.91
C ALA A 439 -28.92 35.21 -11.37
N SER A 440 -29.07 36.16 -12.29
CA SER A 440 -29.79 37.41 -12.15
C SER A 440 -31.19 37.19 -11.58
N ASP A 441 -31.55 37.85 -10.48
CA ASP A 441 -32.44 38.99 -10.60
C ASP A 441 -32.49 39.86 -9.33
N ARG A 442 -32.90 41.10 -9.58
CA ARG A 442 -33.04 42.22 -8.66
C ARG A 442 -34.19 41.96 -7.68
N ASP A 443 -33.96 42.22 -6.40
CA ASP A 443 -34.70 43.20 -5.59
C ASP A 443 -34.32 43.07 -4.11
N GLY A 444 -34.23 44.22 -3.44
CA GLY A 444 -33.55 44.38 -2.16
C GLY A 444 -34.22 43.74 -0.95
N ILE A 445 -33.42 43.51 0.10
CA ILE A 445 -33.53 44.12 1.45
C ILE A 445 -32.52 43.41 2.39
N ASN A 446 -31.61 44.25 2.92
CA ASN A 446 -30.72 44.14 4.10
C ASN A 446 -29.72 42.98 4.28
N PRO A 447 -28.46 43.28 4.69
CA PRO A 447 -27.40 42.29 4.87
C PRO A 447 -27.53 41.51 6.20
N PRO A 448 -27.13 40.22 6.26
CA PRO A 448 -26.81 39.54 7.50
C PRO A 448 -25.42 39.99 8.02
N PRO A 449 -25.16 39.86 9.33
CA PRO A 449 -24.14 40.60 10.05
C PRO A 449 -22.72 40.07 9.85
N GLU A 450 -21.79 41.02 9.76
CA GLU A 450 -20.34 40.97 9.98
C GLU A 450 -19.73 39.60 10.39
N PHE A 451 -19.38 38.78 9.41
CA PHE A 451 -18.31 37.78 9.55
C PHE A 451 -17.67 37.64 8.17
N PHE A 452 -16.73 38.52 7.86
CA PHE A 452 -15.63 38.40 6.90
C PHE A 452 -15.18 39.84 6.59
N SER A 453 -14.38 40.39 7.51
CA SER A 453 -13.49 41.48 7.11
C SER A 453 -12.56 40.93 6.03
N THR A 454 -12.48 41.71 4.97
CA THR A 454 -11.57 41.58 3.85
C THR A 454 -10.16 41.33 4.41
N VAL A 455 -9.60 40.12 4.22
CA VAL A 455 -8.13 40.03 4.10
C VAL A 455 -7.80 40.50 2.70
N ALA A 456 -7.94 41.81 2.50
CA ALA A 456 -6.96 42.49 1.67
C ALA A 456 -5.62 42.17 2.36
N VAL A 457 -4.73 41.48 1.66
CA VAL A 457 -3.34 41.35 2.10
C VAL A 457 -2.80 42.78 2.11
N THR A 458 -2.92 43.42 3.27
CA THR A 458 -2.21 44.63 3.60
C THR A 458 -0.74 44.23 3.73
N PRO A 459 0.22 45.01 3.20
CA PRO A 459 1.65 44.64 3.14
C PRO A 459 2.38 44.52 4.50
N SER A 460 1.67 44.31 5.61
CA SER A 460 2.19 44.51 6.98
C SER A 460 2.17 43.26 7.88
N SER A 461 1.96 42.05 7.37
CA SER A 461 1.95 40.82 8.21
C SER A 461 2.88 39.68 7.80
N LEU A 462 3.75 39.85 6.80
CA LEU A 462 4.87 38.94 6.53
C LEU A 462 6.17 39.63 6.96
N ALA A 463 6.58 39.39 8.20
CA ALA A 463 7.83 39.90 8.77
C ALA A 463 8.88 38.78 8.97
N GLU A 464 8.71 37.62 8.35
CA GLU A 464 9.63 36.47 8.45
C GLU A 464 9.79 35.75 7.08
N PRO A 465 11.01 35.26 6.74
CA PRO A 465 11.30 34.56 5.48
C PRO A 465 10.62 33.18 5.38
N PHE A 466 10.26 32.74 4.16
CA PHE A 466 9.52 31.50 3.88
C PHE A 466 10.14 30.64 2.75
N PHE A 467 9.78 29.35 2.65
CA PHE A 467 10.29 28.43 1.61
C PHE A 467 9.23 27.45 1.10
N SER A 468 9.49 26.83 -0.06
CA SER A 468 8.66 25.79 -0.70
C SER A 468 9.50 24.60 -1.16
N LEU A 469 8.86 23.43 -1.34
CA LEU A 469 9.55 22.16 -1.68
C LEU A 469 8.98 21.55 -2.96
N GLU A 470 9.85 21.08 -3.87
CA GLU A 470 9.44 20.37 -5.09
C GLU A 470 9.70 18.85 -5.02
N PHE A 471 8.76 18.05 -5.53
CA PHE A 471 8.83 16.57 -5.58
C PHE A 471 8.49 16.00 -6.97
N PHE A 472 8.99 14.79 -7.24
CA PHE A 472 8.73 14.05 -8.48
C PHE A 472 7.80 12.85 -8.23
N PRO A 473 6.84 12.55 -9.13
CA PRO A 473 5.95 11.39 -9.02
C PRO A 473 6.73 10.07 -9.21
N PRO A 474 6.77 9.19 -8.20
CA PRO A 474 7.47 7.91 -8.30
C PRO A 474 6.81 6.99 -9.33
N LYS A 475 7.60 6.22 -10.09
CA LYS A 475 7.06 5.26 -11.07
C LYS A 475 6.55 3.95 -10.43
N THR A 476 6.81 3.68 -9.15
CA THR A 476 6.36 2.46 -8.46
C THR A 476 5.38 2.79 -7.32
N GLN A 477 4.47 1.87 -7.01
CA GLN A 477 3.49 2.05 -5.92
C GLN A 477 4.16 2.16 -4.55
N ALA A 478 5.24 1.39 -4.33
CA ALA A 478 6.04 1.46 -3.11
C ALA A 478 6.75 2.83 -2.97
N GLY A 479 7.32 3.36 -4.06
CA GLY A 479 7.89 4.70 -4.09
C GLY A 479 6.86 5.79 -3.78
N PHE A 480 5.63 5.63 -4.26
CA PHE A 480 4.51 6.53 -3.96
C PHE A 480 4.12 6.52 -2.48
N THR A 481 4.05 5.34 -1.85
CA THR A 481 3.80 5.18 -0.40
C THR A 481 4.92 5.80 0.45
N ASN A 482 6.18 5.59 0.07
CA ASN A 482 7.34 6.16 0.76
C ASN A 482 7.40 7.68 0.63
N LEU A 483 7.14 8.21 -0.57
CA LEU A 483 7.05 9.65 -0.80
C LEU A 483 5.90 10.28 0.00
N ARG A 484 4.75 9.59 0.13
CA ARG A 484 3.63 10.05 0.96
C ARG A 484 4.00 10.16 2.44
N SER A 485 4.71 9.17 2.97
CA SER A 485 5.23 9.22 4.35
C SER A 485 6.28 10.34 4.52
N ARG A 486 7.14 10.56 3.52
CA ARG A 486 8.15 11.64 3.53
C ARG A 486 7.50 13.04 3.46
N LEU A 487 6.51 13.22 2.60
CA LEU A 487 5.68 14.44 2.51
C LEU A 487 5.01 14.76 3.85
N SER A 488 4.45 13.75 4.52
CA SER A 488 3.81 13.92 5.83
C SER A 488 4.80 14.36 6.91
N ARG A 489 6.04 13.83 6.92
CA ARG A 489 7.08 14.24 7.87
C ARG A 489 7.59 15.65 7.58
N MET A 490 7.91 15.96 6.33
CA MET A 490 8.44 17.27 5.92
C MET A 490 7.42 18.39 6.09
N ALA A 491 6.13 18.12 5.85
CA ALA A 491 5.05 19.10 6.07
C ALA A 491 4.91 19.46 7.56
N THR A 492 4.97 18.47 8.45
CA THR A 492 4.84 18.66 9.90
C THR A 492 6.08 19.31 10.51
N ALA A 493 7.29 18.85 10.14
CA ALA A 493 8.54 19.31 10.74
C ALA A 493 8.97 20.70 10.23
N LEU A 494 8.79 20.96 8.92
CA LEU A 494 9.39 22.11 8.23
C LEU A 494 8.39 23.25 7.96
N ARG A 495 7.08 22.96 7.91
CA ARG A 495 6.02 23.94 7.62
C ARG A 495 6.30 24.83 6.38
N PRO A 496 6.56 24.24 5.19
CA PRO A 496 6.76 25.02 3.96
C PRO A 496 5.50 25.82 3.62
N LEU A 497 5.66 26.98 2.97
CA LEU A 497 4.54 27.82 2.54
C LEU A 497 3.68 27.11 1.48
N PHE A 498 4.31 26.31 0.60
CA PHE A 498 3.64 25.45 -0.37
C PHE A 498 4.58 24.32 -0.85
N VAL A 499 4.00 23.34 -1.56
CA VAL A 499 4.72 22.21 -2.19
C VAL A 499 4.39 22.19 -3.69
N SER A 500 5.37 21.91 -4.56
CA SER A 500 5.19 21.73 -6.01
C SER A 500 5.48 20.29 -6.45
N VAL A 501 4.83 19.86 -7.54
CA VAL A 501 5.01 18.54 -8.15
C VAL A 501 5.30 18.72 -9.63
N THR A 502 6.37 18.12 -10.12
CA THR A 502 6.77 18.25 -11.53
C THR A 502 5.79 17.54 -12.47
N TRP A 503 5.47 18.17 -13.61
CA TRP A 503 4.62 17.58 -14.64
C TRP A 503 5.43 16.81 -15.69
N GLY A 504 5.24 15.51 -15.81
CA GLY A 504 5.62 14.73 -16.99
C GLY A 504 7.13 14.64 -17.27
N ALA A 505 7.97 14.49 -16.24
CA ALA A 505 9.40 14.26 -16.41
C ALA A 505 9.65 13.06 -17.36
N GLY A 506 10.25 13.32 -18.53
CA GLY A 506 10.56 12.30 -19.54
C GLY A 506 9.37 11.73 -20.33
N GLY A 507 8.22 12.42 -20.36
CA GLY A 507 7.11 12.11 -21.28
C GLY A 507 6.26 10.86 -20.96
N SER A 508 6.55 10.10 -19.90
CA SER A 508 5.88 8.81 -19.57
C SER A 508 5.12 8.78 -18.23
N THR A 509 5.15 9.85 -17.44
CA THR A 509 4.59 9.89 -16.06
C THR A 509 3.43 10.87 -15.89
N ALA A 510 2.82 11.37 -16.97
CA ALA A 510 1.74 12.35 -16.90
C ALA A 510 0.59 11.91 -15.97
N SER A 511 0.17 10.64 -16.01
CA SER A 511 -0.86 10.07 -15.13
C SER A 511 -0.48 10.02 -13.64
N LYS A 512 0.81 9.78 -13.31
CA LYS A 512 1.31 9.78 -11.92
C LYS A 512 1.68 11.17 -11.40
N SER A 513 2.06 12.07 -12.32
CA SER A 513 2.18 13.51 -12.05
C SER A 513 0.82 14.07 -11.69
N ILE A 514 -0.24 13.66 -12.40
CA ILE A 514 -1.63 13.94 -12.06
C ILE A 514 -2.01 13.31 -10.73
N GLU A 515 -1.65 12.06 -10.44
CA GLU A 515 -1.96 11.40 -9.15
C GLU A 515 -1.26 12.08 -7.93
N LEU A 516 0.03 12.43 -8.06
CA LEU A 516 0.78 13.13 -7.02
C LEU A 516 0.37 14.61 -6.90
N ALA A 517 0.08 15.26 -8.03
CA ALA A 517 -0.52 16.59 -8.05
C ALA A 517 -1.96 16.54 -7.50
N GLU A 518 -2.76 15.50 -7.74
CA GLU A 518 -4.10 15.27 -7.21
C GLU A 518 -4.07 15.11 -5.69
N VAL A 519 -3.03 14.49 -5.12
CA VAL A 519 -2.80 14.48 -3.67
C VAL A 519 -2.52 15.89 -3.14
N CYS A 520 -1.71 16.71 -3.84
CA CYS A 520 -1.45 18.12 -3.49
C CYS A 520 -2.65 19.05 -3.76
N GLN A 521 -3.50 18.68 -4.71
CA GLN A 521 -4.61 19.45 -5.25
C GLN A 521 -5.93 19.09 -4.57
N CYS A 522 -6.06 17.91 -3.96
CA CYS A 522 -7.20 17.55 -3.11
C CYS A 522 -7.34 18.43 -1.85
N GLN A 523 -6.32 19.24 -1.55
CA GLN A 523 -6.35 20.30 -0.54
C GLN A 523 -6.45 21.73 -1.14
N LEU A 524 -6.25 21.94 -2.46
CA LEU A 524 -6.07 23.29 -3.07
C LEU A 524 -6.75 23.53 -4.46
N GLY A 525 -7.43 22.55 -5.06
CA GLY A 525 -8.44 22.68 -6.13
C GLY A 525 -8.05 23.30 -7.49
N LEU A 526 -7.37 22.59 -8.39
CA LEU A 526 -7.03 23.04 -9.77
C LEU A 526 -7.34 21.94 -10.84
N PRO A 527 -7.61 22.25 -12.14
CA PRO A 527 -7.71 21.24 -13.22
C PRO A 527 -6.68 21.45 -14.38
N THR A 528 -6.27 20.39 -15.11
CA THR A 528 -5.47 20.52 -16.38
C THR A 528 -5.88 19.54 -17.51
N ASN A 529 -5.71 19.99 -18.77
CA ASN A 529 -6.09 19.38 -20.05
C ASN A 529 -4.92 19.45 -21.06
N ALA A 530 -4.78 18.46 -21.95
CA ALA A 530 -3.69 18.23 -22.89
C ALA A 530 -3.73 19.07 -24.21
N LYS A 531 -4.10 20.35 -24.17
CA LYS A 531 -4.41 21.14 -25.38
C LYS A 531 -3.53 22.38 -25.68
N PHE A 532 -2.44 22.63 -24.96
CA PHE A 532 -1.67 23.87 -25.13
C PHE A 532 -0.26 23.61 -25.65
N ALA A 533 0.12 24.32 -26.72
CA ALA A 533 1.43 24.21 -27.36
C ALA A 533 2.51 25.02 -26.62
N TRP A 534 2.14 26.14 -25.99
CA TRP A 534 3.06 27.01 -25.24
C TRP A 534 2.52 27.34 -23.84
N ALA A 535 3.42 27.55 -22.87
CA ALA A 535 3.06 27.84 -21.48
C ALA A 535 2.19 29.11 -21.31
N VAL A 536 2.35 30.10 -22.20
CA VAL A 536 1.55 31.33 -22.18
C VAL A 536 0.08 31.08 -22.54
N ASP A 537 -0.20 30.11 -23.42
CA ASP A 537 -1.56 29.78 -23.84
C ASP A 537 -2.36 29.14 -22.71
N LEU A 538 -1.69 28.35 -21.87
CA LEU A 538 -2.27 27.78 -20.66
C LEU A 538 -2.62 28.88 -19.64
N ILE A 539 -1.73 29.87 -19.42
CA ILE A 539 -1.99 30.97 -18.48
C ILE A 539 -3.19 31.80 -18.96
N ARG A 540 -3.23 32.16 -20.26
CA ARG A 540 -4.37 32.91 -20.85
C ARG A 540 -5.67 32.13 -20.71
N TYR A 541 -5.65 30.83 -20.97
CA TYR A 541 -6.82 29.98 -20.82
C TYR A 541 -7.34 29.94 -19.38
N ILE A 542 -6.44 29.75 -18.40
CA ILE A 542 -6.83 29.71 -16.97
C ILE A 542 -7.45 31.04 -16.56
N ARG A 543 -6.83 32.17 -16.94
CA ARG A 543 -7.38 33.51 -16.64
C ARG A 543 -8.72 33.76 -17.33
N GLN A 544 -8.86 33.35 -18.59
CA GLN A 544 -10.12 33.50 -19.32
C GLN A 544 -11.25 32.65 -18.73
N LYS A 545 -10.95 31.44 -18.24
CA LYS A 545 -11.94 30.50 -17.72
C LYS A 545 -12.25 30.68 -16.24
N HIS A 546 -11.28 31.10 -15.45
CA HIS A 546 -11.37 31.09 -13.98
C HIS A 546 -11.05 32.46 -13.35
N GLY A 547 -10.79 33.51 -14.14
CA GLY A 547 -10.44 34.83 -13.64
C GLY A 547 -9.22 34.79 -12.72
N ASP A 548 -9.31 35.53 -11.61
CA ASP A 548 -8.26 35.60 -10.59
C ASP A 548 -8.40 34.55 -9.47
N TYR A 549 -9.24 33.53 -9.66
CA TYR A 549 -9.43 32.46 -8.67
C TYR A 549 -8.13 31.71 -8.35
N PHE A 550 -7.25 31.55 -9.35
CA PHE A 550 -5.99 30.84 -9.21
C PHE A 550 -4.78 31.75 -9.05
N CYS A 551 -3.90 31.43 -8.10
CA CYS A 551 -2.55 31.99 -8.09
C CYS A 551 -1.68 31.24 -9.11
N ILE A 552 -1.10 31.92 -10.09
CA ILE A 552 -0.33 31.28 -11.18
C ILE A 552 1.14 31.70 -11.12
N GLY A 553 2.05 30.74 -10.99
CA GLY A 553 3.49 30.93 -11.15
C GLY A 553 3.99 30.57 -12.55
N CYS A 554 5.13 31.11 -12.98
CA CYS A 554 5.77 30.70 -14.23
C CYS A 554 7.29 30.47 -14.06
N ALA A 555 7.89 29.64 -14.91
CA ALA A 555 9.31 29.33 -14.87
C ALA A 555 10.17 30.47 -15.44
N GLY A 556 11.29 30.78 -14.78
CA GLY A 556 12.34 31.68 -15.25
C GLY A 556 13.71 31.01 -15.26
N TYR A 557 14.64 31.50 -16.09
CA TYR A 557 15.95 30.86 -16.32
C TYR A 557 17.07 31.89 -16.13
N PRO A 558 17.75 31.92 -14.96
CA PRO A 558 18.78 32.93 -14.67
C PRO A 558 19.95 32.96 -15.66
N GLU A 559 20.28 31.82 -16.27
CA GLU A 559 21.34 31.70 -17.27
C GLU A 559 20.80 31.63 -18.72
N GLY A 560 19.47 31.67 -18.90
CA GLY A 560 18.78 31.51 -20.19
C GLY A 560 18.35 30.06 -20.48
N PHE A 561 17.35 29.90 -21.35
CA PHE A 561 16.77 28.62 -21.75
C PHE A 561 17.68 27.90 -22.78
N PRO A 562 17.88 26.58 -22.65
CA PRO A 562 18.75 25.84 -23.57
C PRO A 562 18.15 25.71 -24.99
N PRO A 563 18.96 25.80 -26.06
CA PRO A 563 18.46 25.75 -27.44
C PRO A 563 17.93 24.35 -27.81
N GLU A 564 16.76 24.30 -28.45
CA GLU A 564 16.01 23.04 -28.73
C GLU A 564 16.68 22.10 -29.75
N THR A 565 17.64 22.56 -30.56
CA THR A 565 18.43 21.70 -31.48
C THR A 565 19.80 22.30 -31.80
N GLN A 566 20.82 21.45 -32.00
CA GLN A 566 22.15 21.83 -32.53
C GLN A 566 22.10 22.49 -33.93
N ALA A 567 20.94 22.54 -34.58
CA ALA A 567 20.75 23.07 -35.93
C ALA A 567 20.63 24.61 -35.98
N HIS A 568 20.34 25.27 -34.84
CA HIS A 568 20.33 26.72 -34.73
C HIS A 568 21.15 27.14 -33.51
N PRO A 569 22.40 27.63 -33.67
CA PRO A 569 23.23 28.07 -32.57
C PRO A 569 22.75 29.44 -32.09
N GLN A 570 21.59 29.50 -31.45
CA GLN A 570 21.23 30.65 -30.62
C GLN A 570 21.90 30.46 -29.26
N THR A 571 22.71 31.45 -28.88
CA THR A 571 23.39 31.51 -27.58
C THR A 571 22.36 31.63 -26.47
N GLN A 572 22.49 30.79 -25.44
CA GLN A 572 21.73 30.86 -24.20
C GLN A 572 21.88 32.28 -23.61
N SER A 573 20.78 33.02 -23.53
CA SER A 573 20.78 34.43 -23.10
C SER A 573 19.48 34.73 -22.36
N PRO A 574 19.55 35.16 -21.09
CA PRO A 574 18.36 35.58 -20.36
C PRO A 574 17.61 36.71 -21.07
N GLU A 575 18.33 37.65 -21.70
CA GLU A 575 17.75 38.79 -22.42
C GLU A 575 16.85 38.38 -23.59
N HIS A 576 17.20 37.29 -24.27
CA HIS A 576 16.38 36.71 -25.33
C HIS A 576 15.06 36.13 -24.79
N ASP A 577 15.07 35.63 -23.54
CA ASP A 577 13.92 34.98 -22.92
C ASP A 577 12.96 35.96 -22.22
N LEU A 578 13.46 37.14 -21.82
CA LEU A 578 12.68 38.16 -21.11
C LEU A 578 11.38 38.57 -21.81
N PRO A 579 11.33 38.76 -23.16
CA PRO A 579 10.08 39.06 -23.85
C PRO A 579 9.01 37.98 -23.66
N TYR A 580 9.38 36.71 -23.73
CA TYR A 580 8.46 35.59 -23.55
C TYR A 580 8.01 35.45 -22.09
N LEU A 581 8.91 35.70 -21.15
CA LEU A 581 8.57 35.75 -19.72
C LEU A 581 7.62 36.92 -19.41
N ALA A 582 7.86 38.10 -19.99
CA ALA A 582 6.97 39.25 -19.89
C ALA A 582 5.58 38.97 -20.48
N GLU A 583 5.48 38.20 -21.56
CA GLU A 583 4.19 37.75 -22.10
C GLU A 583 3.44 36.84 -21.13
N LYS A 584 4.12 35.92 -20.43
CA LYS A 584 3.50 35.04 -19.42
C LYS A 584 2.97 35.85 -18.22
N VAL A 585 3.72 36.85 -17.78
CA VAL A 585 3.30 37.76 -16.71
C VAL A 585 2.09 38.60 -17.15
N LYS A 586 2.14 39.19 -18.35
CA LYS A 586 0.98 39.91 -18.93
C LYS A 586 -0.25 39.03 -19.11
N ALA A 587 -0.05 37.76 -19.46
CA ALA A 587 -1.11 36.77 -19.58
C ALA A 587 -1.76 36.45 -18.23
N GLY A 588 -1.10 36.74 -17.11
CA GLY A 588 -1.66 36.64 -15.76
C GLY A 588 -0.85 35.82 -14.76
N ALA A 589 0.43 35.50 -15.02
CA ALA A 589 1.31 34.96 -13.99
C ALA A 589 1.63 36.01 -12.91
N GLN A 590 1.62 35.57 -11.65
CA GLN A 590 1.74 36.42 -10.45
C GLN A 590 3.07 36.24 -9.71
N PHE A 591 3.85 35.19 -9.98
CA PHE A 591 5.21 35.03 -9.48
C PHE A 591 6.09 34.19 -10.43
N ILE A 592 7.41 34.25 -10.24
CA ILE A 592 8.40 33.51 -11.03
C ILE A 592 9.11 32.51 -10.13
N VAL A 593 9.24 31.26 -10.57
CA VAL A 593 10.14 30.26 -9.97
C VAL A 593 11.32 30.08 -10.91
N CYS A 594 12.52 30.35 -10.42
CA CYS A 594 13.74 30.25 -11.21
C CYS A 594 14.30 28.83 -11.22
N GLN A 595 14.77 28.37 -12.38
CA GLN A 595 15.72 27.27 -12.47
C GLN A 595 16.90 27.50 -11.52
N PHE A 596 17.44 26.44 -10.93
CA PHE A 596 18.59 26.56 -10.05
C PHE A 596 19.81 27.13 -10.78
N THR A 597 20.68 27.80 -10.04
CA THR A 597 22.02 28.18 -10.47
C THR A 597 22.98 28.03 -9.29
N TYR A 598 24.24 27.76 -9.60
CA TYR A 598 25.33 27.76 -8.61
C TYR A 598 26.15 29.05 -8.65
N ASP A 599 25.84 29.95 -9.59
CA ASP A 599 26.50 31.25 -9.76
C ASP A 599 25.62 32.38 -9.20
N PHE A 600 26.05 32.94 -8.06
CA PHE A 600 25.40 34.10 -7.45
C PHE A 600 25.33 35.30 -8.39
N GLU A 601 26.39 35.56 -9.16
CA GLU A 601 26.47 36.72 -10.05
C GLU A 601 25.52 36.56 -11.25
N ALA A 602 25.33 35.32 -11.75
CA ALA A 602 24.32 35.04 -12.78
C ALA A 602 22.91 35.36 -12.27
N TYR A 603 22.57 34.92 -11.05
CA TYR A 603 21.28 35.25 -10.44
C TYR A 603 21.11 36.76 -10.20
N ALA A 604 22.13 37.43 -9.65
CA ALA A 604 22.07 38.87 -9.38
C ALA A 604 21.89 39.70 -10.67
N ARG A 605 22.61 39.35 -11.74
CA ARG A 605 22.43 39.96 -13.06
C ARG A 605 21.02 39.72 -13.60
N TYR A 606 20.52 38.49 -13.53
CA TYR A 606 19.18 38.14 -13.97
C TYR A 606 18.11 38.94 -13.22
N GLU A 607 18.24 39.08 -11.90
CA GLU A 607 17.29 39.87 -11.12
C GLU A 607 17.34 41.35 -11.54
N SER A 608 18.52 41.95 -11.71
CA SER A 608 18.65 43.33 -12.23
C SER A 608 18.00 43.49 -13.60
N LEU A 609 18.24 42.56 -14.53
CA LEU A 609 17.64 42.55 -15.86
C LEU A 609 16.10 42.49 -15.79
N LEU A 610 15.53 41.66 -14.92
CA LEU A 610 14.08 41.61 -14.70
C LEU A 610 13.53 42.95 -14.20
N ARG A 611 14.24 43.62 -13.28
CA ARG A 611 13.80 44.91 -12.70
C ARG A 611 13.91 46.06 -13.71
N GLU A 612 14.87 46.01 -14.62
CA GLU A 612 15.13 47.05 -15.63
C GLU A 612 14.35 46.83 -16.95
N TYR A 613 13.91 45.60 -17.21
CA TYR A 613 13.22 45.24 -18.45
C TYR A 613 12.01 46.13 -18.74
N THR A 614 11.99 46.66 -19.97
CA THR A 614 10.91 47.49 -20.50
C THR A 614 10.36 46.82 -21.75
N ASP A 615 9.05 46.60 -21.79
CA ASP A 615 8.41 45.97 -22.94
C ASP A 615 8.32 46.91 -24.17
N HIS A 616 7.83 46.40 -25.30
CA HIS A 616 7.66 47.17 -26.54
C HIS A 616 6.75 48.40 -26.44
N ASN A 617 5.95 48.52 -25.36
CA ASN A 617 5.08 49.67 -25.10
C ASN A 617 5.66 50.63 -24.03
N GLY A 618 6.91 50.44 -23.61
CA GLY A 618 7.53 51.29 -22.59
C GLY A 618 7.16 50.93 -21.15
N LYS A 619 6.51 49.78 -20.88
CA LYS A 619 6.05 49.40 -19.54
C LYS A 619 6.99 48.40 -18.88
N LYS A 620 7.33 48.65 -17.61
CA LYS A 620 8.14 47.76 -16.77
C LYS A 620 7.33 46.65 -16.11
N VAL A 621 6.83 45.72 -16.92
CA VAL A 621 5.90 44.66 -16.46
C VAL A 621 6.52 43.64 -15.50
N LEU A 622 7.85 43.51 -15.47
CA LEU A 622 8.58 42.57 -14.60
C LEU A 622 9.12 43.23 -13.32
N GLN A 623 8.99 44.56 -13.17
CA GLN A 623 9.65 45.31 -12.09
C GLN A 623 9.26 44.82 -10.69
N ASN A 624 7.99 44.52 -10.45
CA ASN A 624 7.47 44.23 -9.11
C ASN A 624 7.03 42.78 -8.92
N ILE A 625 7.30 41.88 -9.88
CA ILE A 625 6.90 40.48 -9.75
C ILE A 625 7.76 39.78 -8.69
N PRO A 626 7.18 38.98 -7.77
CA PRO A 626 7.93 38.10 -6.87
C PRO A 626 8.74 37.07 -7.66
N VAL A 627 10.01 36.89 -7.27
CA VAL A 627 10.94 35.94 -7.88
C VAL A 627 11.46 35.00 -6.80
N LEU A 628 11.27 33.70 -6.99
CA LEU A 628 11.72 32.64 -6.09
C LEU A 628 12.98 31.99 -6.70
N PRO A 629 14.18 32.20 -6.13
CA PRO A 629 15.40 31.52 -6.55
C PRO A 629 15.28 30.02 -6.33
N GLY A 630 15.66 29.24 -7.34
CA GLY A 630 15.78 27.80 -7.25
C GLY A 630 17.09 27.36 -6.61
N ILE A 631 17.02 26.47 -5.61
CA ILE A 631 18.16 25.95 -4.86
C ILE A 631 18.17 24.42 -4.98
N MET A 632 19.18 23.86 -5.65
CA MET A 632 19.32 22.41 -5.83
C MET A 632 20.54 21.87 -5.04
N PRO A 633 20.33 21.11 -3.94
CA PRO A 633 21.40 20.51 -3.16
C PRO A 633 22.37 19.68 -3.99
N ILE A 634 23.67 19.85 -3.73
CA ILE A 634 24.73 19.04 -4.34
C ILE A 634 24.88 17.76 -3.52
N GLN A 635 24.66 16.60 -4.14
CA GLN A 635 24.63 15.31 -3.45
C GLN A 635 25.88 14.47 -3.72
N ASN A 636 26.38 14.52 -4.95
CA ASN A 636 27.65 13.91 -5.34
C ASN A 636 28.16 14.58 -6.62
N TYR A 637 29.42 14.32 -6.96
CA TYR A 637 30.12 15.00 -8.04
C TYR A 637 29.56 14.66 -9.44
N SER A 638 29.27 13.38 -9.69
CA SER A 638 28.82 12.90 -11.01
C SER A 638 27.41 13.38 -11.35
N MET A 639 26.49 13.31 -10.39
CA MET A 639 25.11 13.80 -10.56
C MET A 639 25.08 15.31 -10.81
N LEU A 640 25.91 16.09 -10.10
CA LEU A 640 26.06 17.52 -10.33
C LEU A 640 26.46 17.80 -11.78
N LYS A 641 27.53 17.15 -12.26
CA LYS A 641 27.99 17.31 -13.66
C LYS A 641 26.93 16.93 -14.68
N ARG A 642 26.23 15.80 -14.47
CA ARG A 642 25.16 15.33 -15.36
C ARG A 642 23.99 16.31 -15.42
N ILE A 643 23.46 16.75 -14.27
CA ILE A 643 22.32 17.66 -14.23
C ILE A 643 22.68 19.02 -14.82
N CYS A 644 23.86 19.57 -14.49
CA CYS A 644 24.35 20.81 -15.11
C CYS A 644 24.51 20.68 -16.63
N LYS A 645 24.99 19.53 -17.14
CA LYS A 645 25.09 19.26 -18.59
C LYS A 645 23.71 19.19 -19.27
N LEU A 646 22.73 18.55 -18.64
CA LEU A 646 21.36 18.42 -19.17
C LEU A 646 20.57 19.73 -19.13
N THR A 647 20.78 20.55 -18.10
CA THR A 647 20.08 21.81 -17.87
C THR A 647 20.80 23.03 -18.42
N HIS A 648 22.03 22.83 -18.90
CA HIS A 648 22.94 23.89 -19.36
C HIS A 648 23.22 24.96 -18.28
N VAL A 649 23.26 24.55 -17.01
CA VAL A 649 23.65 25.40 -15.87
C VAL A 649 25.15 25.35 -15.67
N THR A 650 25.77 26.51 -15.47
CA THR A 650 27.22 26.63 -15.30
C THR A 650 27.64 26.32 -13.86
N ILE A 651 28.71 25.55 -13.69
CA ILE A 651 29.35 25.34 -12.39
C ILE A 651 30.50 26.35 -12.27
N PRO A 652 30.50 27.28 -11.28
CA PRO A 652 31.59 28.23 -11.10
C PRO A 652 32.96 27.53 -10.96
N ALA A 653 34.00 28.13 -11.53
CA ALA A 653 35.34 27.54 -11.56
C ALA A 653 35.87 27.18 -10.15
N ASP A 654 35.64 28.05 -9.18
CA ASP A 654 36.04 27.84 -7.78
C ASP A 654 35.29 26.67 -7.13
N LEU A 655 34.00 26.51 -7.44
CA LEU A 655 33.19 25.38 -6.97
C LEU A 655 33.69 24.08 -7.60
N SER A 656 33.90 24.08 -8.92
CA SER A 656 34.44 22.92 -9.63
C SER A 656 35.80 22.51 -9.08
N ALA A 657 36.71 23.46 -8.80
CA ALA A 657 38.03 23.17 -8.25
C ALA A 657 37.99 22.62 -6.81
N LYS A 658 37.04 23.05 -5.99
CA LYS A 658 36.82 22.51 -4.63
C LYS A 658 36.28 21.08 -4.68
N LEU A 659 35.27 20.85 -5.52
CA LEU A 659 34.63 19.55 -5.65
C LEU A 659 35.54 18.50 -6.29
N GLU A 660 36.41 18.89 -7.23
CA GLU A 660 37.33 17.94 -7.86
C GLU A 660 38.34 17.33 -6.90
N LYS A 661 38.70 18.04 -5.82
CA LYS A 661 39.62 17.52 -4.81
C LYS A 661 39.00 16.41 -3.95
N VAL A 662 37.68 16.38 -3.86
CA VAL A 662 36.92 15.45 -3.01
C VAL A 662 35.94 14.60 -3.82
N LYS A 663 36.09 14.52 -5.14
CA LYS A 663 35.16 13.87 -6.07
C LYS A 663 34.86 12.39 -5.79
N HIS A 664 35.66 11.74 -4.94
CA HIS A 664 35.52 10.35 -4.53
C HIS A 664 34.97 10.19 -3.09
N ASP A 665 34.70 11.29 -2.39
CA ASP A 665 34.16 11.35 -1.03
C ASP A 665 32.83 12.11 -1.04
N ASP A 666 31.74 11.36 -1.15
CA ASP A 666 30.40 11.94 -1.30
C ASP A 666 29.96 12.72 -0.05
N ASP A 667 30.40 12.32 1.15
CA ASP A 667 30.12 13.08 2.38
C ASP A 667 30.83 14.44 2.35
N ALA A 668 32.09 14.47 1.90
CA ALA A 668 32.82 15.72 1.71
C ALA A 668 32.18 16.59 0.60
N VAL A 669 31.74 15.99 -0.51
CA VAL A 669 31.00 16.69 -1.58
C VAL A 669 29.68 17.29 -1.05
N LYS A 670 28.88 16.51 -0.31
CA LYS A 670 27.64 16.97 0.34
C LYS A 670 27.90 18.14 1.28
N ASN A 671 28.92 18.03 2.14
CA ASN A 671 29.26 19.08 3.09
C ASN A 671 29.69 20.39 2.40
N ILE A 672 30.53 20.30 1.35
CA ILE A 672 30.90 21.46 0.52
C ILE A 672 29.65 22.03 -0.16
N GLY A 673 28.78 21.16 -0.68
CA GLY A 673 27.52 21.51 -1.32
C GLY A 673 26.57 22.29 -0.42
N VAL A 674 26.38 21.82 0.82
CA VAL A 674 25.58 22.49 1.86
C VAL A 674 26.15 23.88 2.12
N GLN A 675 27.46 24.00 2.34
CA GLN A 675 28.09 25.30 2.62
C GLN A 675 27.91 26.28 1.46
N VAL A 676 28.19 25.84 0.22
CA VAL A 676 28.09 26.68 -0.98
C VAL A 676 26.67 27.18 -1.20
N LEU A 677 25.67 26.33 -0.98
CA LEU A 677 24.27 26.73 -1.14
C LEU A 677 23.76 27.58 0.02
N THR A 678 24.27 27.38 1.24
CA THR A 678 24.02 28.29 2.35
C THR A 678 24.59 29.69 2.06
N ASP A 679 25.81 29.76 1.51
CA ASP A 679 26.43 31.04 1.11
C ASP A 679 25.64 31.71 -0.02
N LEU A 680 25.19 30.94 -1.02
CA LEU A 680 24.34 31.42 -2.11
C LEU A 680 23.01 31.98 -1.59
N VAL A 681 22.32 31.25 -0.70
CA VAL A 681 21.07 31.69 -0.07
C VAL A 681 21.28 32.99 0.70
N ASN A 682 22.36 33.09 1.48
CA ASN A 682 22.69 34.29 2.23
C ASN A 682 23.05 35.48 1.31
N GLY A 683 23.79 35.22 0.23
CA GLY A 683 24.10 36.24 -0.79
C GLY A 683 22.84 36.79 -1.44
N ILE A 684 21.94 35.91 -1.89
CA ILE A 684 20.67 36.30 -2.50
C ILE A 684 19.77 37.05 -1.51
N ARG A 685 19.76 36.65 -0.22
CA ARG A 685 19.01 37.33 0.84
C ARG A 685 19.43 38.80 0.98
N ASN A 686 20.70 39.11 0.75
CA ASN A 686 21.26 40.46 0.88
C ASN A 686 21.03 41.36 -0.36
N LEU A 687 20.50 40.82 -1.47
CA LEU A 687 20.12 41.64 -2.62
C LEU A 687 18.92 42.56 -2.26
N PRO A 688 18.81 43.76 -2.87
CA PRO A 688 17.75 44.72 -2.54
C PRO A 688 16.36 44.08 -2.60
N ALA A 689 15.61 44.10 -1.49
CA ALA A 689 14.25 43.55 -1.46
C ALA A 689 13.27 44.51 -2.15
N TYR A 690 12.36 43.96 -2.96
CA TYR A 690 11.34 44.73 -3.66
C TYR A 690 9.96 44.29 -3.15
N ASN A 691 9.35 45.12 -2.29
CA ASN A 691 7.99 45.00 -1.73
C ASN A 691 7.65 43.78 -0.85
N LEU A 692 8.42 42.69 -0.86
CA LEU A 692 8.20 41.48 -0.05
C LEU A 692 9.53 40.90 0.46
N ASP A 693 9.48 40.20 1.59
CA ASP A 693 10.58 39.36 2.07
C ASP A 693 10.88 38.22 1.07
N ARG A 694 12.18 37.94 0.86
CA ARG A 694 12.64 36.96 -0.13
C ARG A 694 12.30 35.53 0.28
N GLY A 695 11.57 34.82 -0.58
CA GLY A 695 11.32 33.38 -0.46
C GLY A 695 12.30 32.56 -1.32
N PHE A 696 12.53 31.30 -0.95
CA PHE A 696 13.42 30.36 -1.68
C PHE A 696 12.68 29.08 -2.09
N HIS A 697 13.05 28.51 -3.24
CA HIS A 697 12.46 27.29 -3.77
C HIS A 697 13.51 26.16 -3.82
N PHE A 698 13.29 25.05 -3.11
CA PHE A 698 14.27 23.96 -3.02
C PHE A 698 13.88 22.75 -3.89
N TYR A 699 14.76 22.38 -4.82
CA TYR A 699 14.66 21.16 -5.61
C TYR A 699 15.21 19.99 -4.80
N THR A 700 14.34 19.27 -4.09
CA THR A 700 14.77 18.30 -3.06
C THR A 700 15.37 17.02 -3.63
N LEU A 701 15.06 16.66 -4.87
CA LEU A 701 15.40 15.36 -5.49
C LEU A 701 14.99 14.16 -4.62
N ASN A 702 13.94 14.31 -3.81
CA ASN A 702 13.48 13.35 -2.81
C ASN A 702 14.49 13.05 -1.67
N LEU A 703 15.52 13.87 -1.48
CA LEU A 703 16.54 13.69 -0.44
C LEU A 703 16.32 14.68 0.71
N GLU A 704 16.53 14.22 1.95
CA GLU A 704 16.07 14.93 3.15
C GLU A 704 17.22 15.66 3.86
N LYS A 705 18.37 14.99 4.01
CA LYS A 705 19.48 15.43 4.87
C LYS A 705 20.13 16.76 4.44
N SER A 706 20.43 16.90 3.16
CA SER A 706 21.13 18.08 2.61
C SER A 706 20.23 19.32 2.59
N CYS A 707 18.94 19.17 2.27
CA CYS A 707 17.96 20.25 2.31
C CYS A 707 17.79 20.82 3.73
N VAL A 708 17.58 19.94 4.71
CA VAL A 708 17.40 20.34 6.12
C VAL A 708 18.66 21.02 6.64
N SER A 709 19.85 20.54 6.27
CA SER A 709 21.12 21.15 6.66
C SER A 709 21.28 22.57 6.10
N ILE A 710 20.93 22.80 4.83
CA ILE A 710 20.98 24.16 4.23
C ILE A 710 19.97 25.08 4.92
N LEU A 711 18.73 24.62 5.14
CA LEU A 711 17.66 25.40 5.77
C LEU A 711 18.04 25.80 7.22
N ASP A 712 18.61 24.88 7.99
CA ASP A 712 19.04 25.10 9.37
C ASP A 712 20.23 26.09 9.43
N GLN A 713 21.27 25.85 8.62
CA GLN A 713 22.46 26.73 8.59
C GLN A 713 22.15 28.13 8.05
N ALA A 714 21.24 28.24 7.07
CA ALA A 714 20.77 29.52 6.55
C ALA A 714 19.73 30.20 7.47
N LYS A 715 19.36 29.57 8.59
CA LYS A 715 18.36 30.06 9.56
C LYS A 715 17.00 30.38 8.91
N LEU A 716 16.56 29.49 8.02
CA LEU A 716 15.25 29.56 7.36
C LEU A 716 14.17 28.75 8.10
N ILE A 717 14.53 28.02 9.16
CA ILE A 717 13.58 27.26 9.99
C ILE A 717 12.99 28.18 11.07
N PRO A 718 11.65 28.33 11.18
CA PRO A 718 11.04 29.18 12.20
C PRO A 718 11.27 28.67 13.64
N PRO A 719 11.50 29.57 14.61
CA PRO A 719 11.72 29.19 16.02
C PRO A 719 10.47 28.56 16.66
N LEU A 720 10.68 27.69 17.65
CA LEU A 720 9.62 27.08 18.47
C LEU A 720 8.89 28.17 19.28
N ARG A 721 7.60 28.42 18.99
CA ARG A 721 6.70 29.12 19.92
C ARG A 721 6.02 28.09 20.80
N GLU A 722 6.38 28.03 22.08
CA GLU A 722 5.59 27.31 23.09
C GLU A 722 4.22 27.99 23.24
N ALA A 723 3.15 27.21 23.21
CA ALA A 723 1.80 27.73 23.43
C ALA A 723 1.69 28.23 24.88
N THR A 724 1.44 29.53 25.05
CA THR A 724 1.02 30.12 26.33
C THR A 724 -0.34 29.55 26.72
N PRO A 725 -0.52 29.00 27.94
CA PRO A 725 -1.81 28.49 28.38
C PRO A 725 -2.71 29.65 28.81
N GLU A 726 -3.70 30.00 28.01
CA GLU A 726 -4.80 30.87 28.46
C GLU A 726 -6.18 30.21 28.24
N SER A 727 -6.88 30.13 29.38
CA SER A 727 -8.33 29.98 29.60
C SER A 727 -9.04 28.70 29.13
N SER A 728 -9.03 27.67 29.97
CA SER A 728 -10.26 26.93 30.29
C SER A 728 -10.48 26.95 31.80
N SER A 729 -11.51 27.70 32.19
CA SER A 729 -11.97 27.93 33.56
C SER A 729 -12.42 26.64 34.24
N ASP A 730 -11.71 26.23 35.29
CA ASP A 730 -12.18 25.26 36.30
C ASP A 730 -12.61 26.02 37.57
N SER A 731 -13.82 25.71 38.04
CA SER A 731 -14.37 26.00 39.38
C SER A 731 -15.59 25.07 39.54
N ASP A 732 -15.82 24.27 40.57
CA ASP A 732 -15.29 24.16 41.92
C ASP A 732 -15.61 22.75 42.47
N VAL A 733 -14.91 22.30 43.53
CA VAL A 733 -15.46 21.98 44.88
C VAL A 733 -14.43 21.24 45.76
N LEU A 734 -13.89 21.99 46.75
CA LEU A 734 -13.67 21.73 48.21
C LEU A 734 -12.77 20.54 48.66
N THR A 735 -11.89 20.60 49.69
CA THR A 735 -11.70 21.50 50.87
C THR A 735 -10.44 21.17 51.69
N ASP A 736 -9.95 22.16 52.45
CA ASP A 736 -9.18 22.18 53.72
C ASP A 736 -7.73 21.61 53.78
N GLY A 737 -6.70 22.24 54.36
CA GLY A 737 -6.50 23.38 55.29
C GLY A 737 -4.98 23.51 55.65
N PRO A 738 -4.53 24.39 56.58
CA PRO A 738 -3.61 25.51 56.23
C PRO A 738 -2.20 25.58 56.90
N ALA A 739 -1.40 26.57 56.43
CA ALA A 739 -0.21 27.25 57.03
C ALA A 739 1.17 26.58 56.79
N SER A 740 2.33 27.25 56.59
CA SER A 740 2.77 28.64 56.84
C SER A 740 4.18 28.91 56.24
N ILE A 741 4.47 30.18 55.89
CA ILE A 741 5.76 30.92 55.91
C ILE A 741 6.79 30.82 54.74
N GLN A 742 7.37 32.00 54.49
CA GLN A 742 8.17 32.61 53.41
C GLN A 742 9.66 32.18 53.24
N PRO A 743 10.37 32.65 52.18
CA PRO A 743 11.63 32.13 51.61
C PRO A 743 12.89 32.81 52.23
N PRO A 744 14.19 32.61 51.82
CA PRO A 744 14.70 32.14 50.52
C PRO A 744 16.08 31.38 50.51
N GLN A 745 16.57 31.16 49.28
CA GLN A 745 17.99 31.08 48.84
C GLN A 745 18.79 29.77 48.92
N HIS A 746 19.25 29.40 47.71
CA HIS A 746 20.37 28.56 47.30
C HIS A 746 20.38 27.06 47.63
N ALA A 747 20.54 26.31 46.53
CA ALA A 747 21.23 25.02 46.39
C ALA A 747 20.34 23.78 46.09
N HIS A 748 20.70 23.17 44.96
CA HIS A 748 20.53 21.75 44.59
C HIS A 748 19.12 21.15 44.52
N PHE A 749 18.51 21.23 43.33
CA PHE A 749 17.54 20.22 42.90
C PHE A 749 18.28 18.96 42.42
N SER A 750 18.36 17.96 43.29
CA SER A 750 18.54 16.56 42.93
C SER A 750 17.41 15.75 43.55
N ARG A 751 16.89 14.79 42.75
CA ARG A 751 15.82 13.77 42.99
C ARG A 751 14.42 14.22 42.56
N ARG A 752 13.70 13.53 41.66
CA ARG A 752 13.85 12.20 41.00
C ARG A 752 13.19 12.25 39.61
N ARG A 753 13.97 12.08 38.53
CA ARG A 753 13.47 11.51 37.27
C ARG A 753 13.67 10.00 37.34
N ALA A 754 12.59 9.24 37.33
CA ALA A 754 12.62 7.79 37.23
C ALA A 754 11.59 7.34 36.20
N SER A 755 11.87 7.60 34.92
CA SER A 755 11.26 6.95 33.73
C SER A 755 11.79 7.60 32.44
N SER A 756 13.02 7.27 32.03
CA SER A 756 13.55 7.51 30.67
C SER A 756 14.93 6.86 30.47
N ILE A 757 15.16 5.69 31.09
CA ILE A 757 16.47 5.01 31.01
C ILE A 757 16.67 4.28 29.66
N ASN A 758 15.62 4.10 28.86
CA ASN A 758 15.73 3.43 27.55
C ASN A 758 15.85 4.38 26.35
N ALA A 759 15.92 5.70 26.57
CA ALA A 759 16.00 6.70 25.49
C ALA A 759 17.37 7.40 25.38
N GLN A 760 18.42 6.86 26.01
CA GLN A 760 19.80 7.36 25.83
C GLN A 760 20.66 6.30 25.16
N ALA A 761 21.22 6.66 24.00
CA ALA A 761 22.10 5.83 23.18
C ALA A 761 23.49 5.69 23.82
N HIS A 762 23.70 4.62 24.59
CA HIS A 762 25.03 4.17 25.00
C HIS A 762 25.20 2.70 24.61
N ASN A 763 26.37 2.37 24.03
CA ASN A 763 26.75 1.01 23.62
C ASN A 763 26.63 0.04 24.82
N ARG A 764 25.63 -0.84 24.80
CA ARG A 764 25.43 -1.89 25.79
C ARG A 764 25.29 -3.26 25.13
N VAL A 765 25.98 -4.25 25.69
CA VAL A 765 25.90 -5.65 25.27
C VAL A 765 24.72 -6.31 25.99
N ILE A 766 23.84 -6.96 25.23
CA ILE A 766 22.72 -7.73 25.78
C ILE A 766 23.25 -9.10 26.20
N ILE A 767 23.14 -9.43 27.48
CA ILE A 767 23.64 -10.71 28.02
C ILE A 767 22.45 -11.58 28.44
N SER A 768 22.38 -12.79 27.88
CA SER A 768 21.46 -13.85 28.28
C SER A 768 22.05 -14.68 29.43
N SER A 769 21.91 -14.20 30.68
CA SER A 769 22.35 -14.99 31.85
C SER A 769 21.23 -15.93 32.34
N PRO A 770 21.49 -17.24 32.51
CA PRO A 770 20.55 -18.17 33.12
C PRO A 770 20.74 -18.25 34.65
N THR A 771 19.63 -18.49 35.35
CA THR A 771 19.46 -19.19 36.66
C THR A 771 19.02 -18.41 37.93
N SER A 772 17.96 -19.00 38.51
CA SER A 772 17.59 -19.26 39.92
C SER A 772 17.30 -18.13 40.92
N ASP A 773 16.10 -18.23 41.50
CA ASP A 773 15.65 -17.61 42.75
C ASP A 773 16.57 -17.95 43.94
N THR A 774 17.13 -16.95 44.63
CA THR A 774 17.10 -16.79 46.11
C THR A 774 17.88 -15.54 46.59
N SER A 775 17.21 -14.76 47.46
CA SER A 775 17.68 -13.82 48.51
C SER A 775 18.65 -12.66 48.20
N PRO A 776 18.46 -11.47 48.83
CA PRO A 776 19.22 -10.27 48.52
C PRO A 776 20.48 -10.17 49.38
N SER A 777 21.67 -10.28 48.78
CA SER A 777 22.89 -9.77 49.41
C SER A 777 23.86 -9.21 48.37
N ILE A 778 24.21 -7.94 48.59
CA ILE A 778 25.41 -7.18 48.19
C ILE A 778 26.16 -7.75 46.96
N ALA A 779 25.86 -7.20 45.78
CA ALA A 779 26.68 -7.39 44.57
C ALA A 779 27.23 -6.04 44.09
N LEU A 780 28.54 -6.03 43.81
CA LEU A 780 29.36 -4.93 43.28
C LEU A 780 28.77 -4.27 42.01
N PRO A 781 29.22 -3.05 41.64
CA PRO A 781 28.65 -2.33 40.51
C PRO A 781 28.88 -3.12 39.22
N LYS A 782 27.79 -3.59 38.59
CA LYS A 782 27.82 -4.15 37.25
C LYS A 782 28.33 -3.09 36.26
N SER A 783 29.10 -3.53 35.28
CA SER A 783 29.74 -2.65 34.30
C SER A 783 28.71 -1.75 33.59
N GLN A 784 29.10 -0.52 33.26
CA GLN A 784 28.21 0.51 32.68
C GLN A 784 27.69 0.17 31.27
N HIS A 785 28.05 -1.01 30.74
CA HIS A 785 27.92 -1.44 29.35
C HIS A 785 27.06 -2.70 29.16
N GLU A 786 26.24 -3.12 30.14
CA GLU A 786 25.42 -4.34 30.07
C GLU A 786 23.92 -4.05 30.22
N ALA A 787 23.06 -4.76 29.47
CA ALA A 787 21.59 -4.66 29.57
C ALA A 787 20.90 -6.05 29.60
N PRO A 788 19.88 -6.26 30.48
CA PRO A 788 19.13 -7.52 30.55
C PRO A 788 18.04 -7.64 29.49
N ASP A 789 17.82 -8.85 28.98
CA ASP A 789 16.91 -9.21 27.87
C ASP A 789 15.43 -8.80 28.08
N ARG A 790 14.97 -8.74 29.34
CA ARG A 790 13.56 -8.39 29.70
C ARG A 790 13.14 -6.95 29.34
N GLY A 791 14.06 -6.07 28.94
CA GLY A 791 13.77 -4.67 28.62
C GLY A 791 13.50 -4.38 27.13
N VAL A 792 13.61 -5.36 26.25
CA VAL A 792 13.43 -5.18 24.80
C VAL A 792 11.96 -5.42 24.44
N GLY A 793 11.28 -4.39 23.90
CA GLY A 793 9.91 -4.52 23.38
C GLY A 793 8.84 -3.59 23.96
N ILE A 794 9.20 -2.56 24.75
CA ILE A 794 8.25 -1.49 25.12
C ILE A 794 8.21 -0.48 23.96
N PRO A 795 7.03 -0.19 23.35
CA PRO A 795 6.93 0.84 22.32
C PRO A 795 7.32 2.20 22.88
N ALA A 796 8.14 2.96 22.14
CA ALA A 796 8.42 4.35 22.45
C ALA A 796 7.15 5.20 22.25
N SER A 797 6.97 6.23 23.06
CA SER A 797 5.98 7.28 22.82
C SER A 797 6.23 8.00 21.50
N ASP A 798 5.22 8.69 20.96
CA ASP A 798 5.36 9.50 19.76
C ASP A 798 6.54 10.48 19.86
N PRO A 799 7.38 10.60 18.81
CA PRO A 799 8.57 11.44 18.84
C PRO A 799 8.20 12.93 18.89
N THR A 800 8.94 13.70 19.68
CA THR A 800 8.79 15.16 19.72
C THR A 800 9.34 15.81 18.45
N ARG A 801 8.92 17.04 18.13
CA ARG A 801 9.43 17.82 16.97
C ARG A 801 10.96 17.93 16.92
N GLU A 802 11.62 17.99 18.08
CA GLU A 802 13.08 17.99 18.17
C GLU A 802 13.70 16.63 17.80
N GLN A 803 13.05 15.54 18.20
CA GLN A 803 13.46 14.17 17.85
C GLN A 803 13.24 13.90 16.36
N GLU A 804 12.15 14.37 15.78
CA GLU A 804 11.91 14.31 14.33
C GLU A 804 12.97 15.09 13.53
N LEU A 805 13.37 16.28 13.97
CA LEU A 805 14.42 17.06 13.32
C LEU A 805 15.79 16.35 13.36
N LEU A 806 16.10 15.65 14.46
CA LEU A 806 17.32 14.84 14.58
C LEU A 806 17.30 13.61 13.65
N ILE A 807 16.14 12.97 13.51
CA ILE A 807 15.91 11.87 12.56
C ILE A 807 16.10 12.35 11.12
N SER A 808 15.50 13.49 10.74
CA SER A 808 15.65 14.12 9.42
C SER A 808 17.10 14.55 9.11
N LYS A 809 17.90 14.85 10.14
CA LYS A 809 19.34 15.12 10.02
C LYS A 809 20.19 13.83 9.94
N GLY A 810 19.57 12.64 9.95
CA GLY A 810 20.26 11.36 9.85
C GLY A 810 20.98 10.90 11.12
N HIS A 811 20.60 11.40 12.31
CA HIS A 811 21.21 10.98 13.58
C HIS A 811 20.59 9.68 14.12
N GLY A 812 21.44 8.77 14.62
CA GLY A 812 21.03 7.48 15.21
C GLY A 812 20.66 6.39 14.17
N SER A 813 20.43 5.16 14.64
CA SER A 813 20.03 4.02 13.78
C SER A 813 18.70 4.29 13.06
N LEU A 814 17.71 4.82 13.77
CA LEU A 814 16.42 5.24 13.21
C LEU A 814 16.54 6.34 12.14
N GLY A 815 17.46 7.31 12.29
CA GLY A 815 17.69 8.37 11.30
C GLY A 815 18.36 7.86 10.03
N ARG A 816 19.33 6.94 10.15
CA ARG A 816 19.98 6.28 9.02
C ARG A 816 19.02 5.37 8.25
N GLU A 817 18.22 4.58 8.96
CA GLU A 817 17.23 3.66 8.38
C GLU A 817 16.00 4.37 7.81
N ALA A 818 15.60 5.53 8.35
CA ALA A 818 14.41 6.26 7.89
C ALA A 818 14.64 7.18 6.68
N THR A 819 15.87 7.66 6.46
CA THR A 819 16.18 8.62 5.38
C THR A 819 16.54 7.96 4.06
N TRP A 820 17.18 6.78 4.08
CA TRP A 820 17.66 6.04 2.89
C TRP A 820 18.75 6.76 2.05
N ASP A 821 19.27 7.90 2.51
CA ASP A 821 20.17 8.78 1.73
C ASP A 821 21.64 8.29 1.62
N ASP A 822 22.02 7.23 2.35
CA ASP A 822 23.43 6.84 2.60
C ASP A 822 23.75 5.33 2.34
N PHE A 823 23.05 4.62 1.42
CA PHE A 823 23.29 3.18 1.13
C PHE A 823 24.13 2.91 -0.14
N PRO A 824 25.36 2.35 -0.02
CA PRO A 824 26.18 1.93 -1.16
C PRO A 824 25.82 0.62 -1.86
N ASN A 825 26.14 0.57 -3.17
CA ASN A 825 25.74 -0.49 -4.09
C ASN A 825 26.92 -1.29 -4.67
N GLY A 826 26.67 -2.57 -4.98
CA GLY A 826 27.59 -3.54 -5.60
C GLY A 826 27.31 -3.85 -7.08
N ARG A 827 26.67 -2.92 -7.81
CA ARG A 827 26.48 -2.99 -9.28
C ARG A 827 27.74 -2.59 -10.02
N TRP A 828 27.80 -2.85 -11.33
CA TRP A 828 28.89 -2.45 -12.24
C TRP A 828 29.17 -0.93 -12.35
N GLY A 829 28.49 -0.06 -11.58
CA GLY A 829 28.58 1.40 -11.60
C GLY A 829 29.03 2.04 -10.27
N PRO A 830 28.84 3.36 -10.06
CA PRO A 830 29.34 4.04 -8.87
C PRO A 830 28.60 3.73 -7.57
N ALA A 831 29.38 3.69 -6.48
CA ALA A 831 29.00 3.19 -5.16
C ALA A 831 27.84 3.93 -4.47
N HIS A 832 27.25 4.97 -5.07
CA HIS A 832 26.18 5.79 -4.48
C HIS A 832 24.86 5.73 -5.24
N SER A 833 24.74 4.93 -6.30
CA SER A 833 23.41 4.54 -6.82
C SER A 833 22.77 3.63 -5.77
N PRO A 834 21.51 3.82 -5.36
CA PRO A 834 20.87 2.94 -4.38
C PRO A 834 21.01 1.48 -4.78
N ALA A 835 21.14 0.57 -3.81
CA ALA A 835 21.20 -0.87 -4.07
C ALA A 835 20.05 -1.36 -4.97
N TYR A 836 18.92 -0.64 -5.01
CA TYR A 836 17.73 -0.98 -5.78
C TYR A 836 17.06 0.26 -6.39
N GLY A 837 17.21 0.43 -7.70
CA GLY A 837 16.53 1.43 -8.54
C GLY A 837 17.25 2.78 -8.63
N GLU A 838 17.44 3.29 -9.85
CA GLU A 838 17.88 4.67 -10.05
C GLU A 838 16.82 5.65 -9.51
N ILE A 839 17.21 6.50 -8.57
CA ILE A 839 16.45 7.69 -8.14
C ILE A 839 16.68 8.83 -9.15
N ASP A 840 16.87 8.54 -10.45
CA ASP A 840 16.93 9.60 -11.47
C ASP A 840 15.54 10.04 -11.94
N GLY A 841 14.48 9.34 -11.52
CA GLY A 841 13.09 9.68 -11.82
C GLY A 841 12.60 9.18 -13.19
N TYR A 842 13.44 8.50 -13.97
CA TYR A 842 13.11 8.08 -15.35
C TYR A 842 12.78 6.58 -15.51
N GLY A 843 12.86 5.76 -14.46
CA GLY A 843 12.53 4.31 -14.50
C GLY A 843 13.50 3.48 -15.36
N PRO A 844 13.27 2.16 -15.51
CA PRO A 844 14.09 1.30 -16.37
C PRO A 844 14.03 1.83 -17.80
N SER A 845 15.10 2.48 -18.21
CA SER A 845 15.25 3.05 -19.55
C SER A 845 16.68 2.81 -19.98
N LEU A 846 16.85 2.45 -21.25
CA LEU A 846 18.19 2.41 -21.81
C LEU A 846 18.77 3.82 -21.75
N LYS A 847 20.00 3.93 -21.24
CA LYS A 847 20.73 5.21 -21.17
C LYS A 847 21.17 5.73 -22.54
N VAL A 848 20.81 5.03 -23.61
CA VAL A 848 21.09 5.34 -25.00
C VAL A 848 19.84 5.23 -25.86
N GLY A 849 19.71 6.13 -26.83
CA GLY A 849 18.65 6.03 -27.83
C GLY A 849 18.83 4.82 -28.77
N PRO A 850 17.78 4.40 -29.50
CA PRO A 850 17.79 3.19 -30.35
C PRO A 850 18.89 3.11 -31.41
N LEU A 851 19.38 4.25 -31.93
CA LEU A 851 20.48 4.29 -32.90
C LEU A 851 21.82 3.95 -32.23
N THR A 852 22.09 4.57 -31.08
CA THR A 852 23.30 4.34 -30.28
C THR A 852 23.30 2.94 -29.69
N ALA A 853 22.14 2.45 -29.22
CA ALA A 853 21.95 1.08 -28.75
C ALA A 853 22.36 0.04 -29.80
N ARG A 854 21.88 0.18 -31.05
CA ARG A 854 22.24 -0.72 -32.16
C ARG A 854 23.72 -0.63 -32.55
N LYS A 855 24.33 0.56 -32.42
CA LYS A 855 25.76 0.75 -32.68
C LYS A 855 26.64 0.09 -31.62
N LEU A 856 26.26 0.20 -30.34
CA LEU A 856 27.00 -0.36 -29.21
C LEU A 856 26.80 -1.87 -29.08
N TRP A 857 25.57 -2.33 -29.17
CA TRP A 857 25.19 -3.71 -28.83
C TRP A 857 24.93 -4.62 -30.03
N GLY A 858 24.96 -4.05 -31.25
CA GLY A 858 24.79 -4.80 -32.48
C GLY A 858 23.38 -5.32 -32.70
N HIS A 859 23.29 -6.49 -33.32
CA HIS A 859 22.06 -7.14 -33.77
C HIS A 859 21.97 -8.58 -33.23
N PRO A 860 21.64 -8.75 -31.94
CA PRO A 860 21.68 -10.06 -31.30
C PRO A 860 20.59 -11.00 -31.85
N LYS A 861 20.98 -12.21 -32.24
CA LYS A 861 20.09 -13.26 -32.80
C LYS A 861 20.28 -14.62 -32.13
N SER A 862 21.31 -14.76 -31.31
CA SER A 862 21.68 -15.98 -30.60
C SER A 862 22.16 -15.68 -29.18
N ALA A 863 22.16 -16.69 -28.31
CA ALA A 863 22.70 -16.57 -26.95
C ALA A 863 24.19 -16.23 -26.98
N ASP A 864 24.92 -16.72 -27.98
CA ASP A 864 26.35 -16.42 -28.19
C ASP A 864 26.59 -14.93 -28.47
N ASP A 865 25.67 -14.25 -29.15
CA ASP A 865 25.78 -12.79 -29.39
C ASP A 865 25.70 -12.02 -28.07
N ILE A 866 24.81 -12.45 -27.15
CA ILE A 866 24.70 -11.86 -25.81
C ILE A 866 25.95 -12.22 -24.99
N THR A 867 26.42 -13.46 -25.04
CA THR A 867 27.67 -13.88 -24.37
C THR A 867 28.86 -13.04 -24.81
N ASN A 868 29.03 -12.82 -26.11
CA ASN A 868 30.11 -11.98 -26.65
C ASN A 868 29.98 -10.52 -26.18
N LEU A 869 28.77 -9.96 -26.13
CA LEU A 869 28.51 -8.62 -25.60
C LEU A 869 29.02 -8.48 -24.15
N PHE A 870 28.62 -9.41 -23.28
CA PHE A 870 29.01 -9.40 -21.87
C PHE A 870 30.52 -9.67 -21.68
N GLN A 871 31.13 -10.56 -22.48
CA GLN A 871 32.58 -10.78 -22.44
C GLN A 871 33.35 -9.52 -22.82
N ARG A 872 32.95 -8.84 -23.90
CA ARG A 872 33.59 -7.58 -24.33
C ARG A 872 33.46 -6.50 -23.27
N HIS A 873 32.33 -6.45 -22.56
CA HIS A 873 32.16 -5.52 -21.45
C HIS A 873 33.12 -5.82 -20.29
N VAL A 874 33.18 -7.08 -19.82
CA VAL A 874 34.09 -7.51 -18.74
C VAL A 874 35.58 -7.31 -19.10
N LEU A 875 35.92 -7.43 -20.39
CA LEU A 875 37.25 -7.13 -20.92
C LEU A 875 37.56 -5.62 -21.06
N GLY A 876 36.57 -4.75 -20.84
CA GLY A 876 36.70 -3.30 -21.04
C GLY A 876 36.75 -2.88 -22.52
N GLN A 877 36.34 -3.76 -23.44
CA GLN A 877 36.27 -3.53 -24.89
C GLN A 877 34.91 -2.97 -25.35
N LEU A 878 33.93 -2.95 -24.45
CA LEU A 878 32.61 -2.38 -24.68
C LEU A 878 32.26 -1.48 -23.50
N GLU A 879 31.94 -0.22 -23.80
CA GLU A 879 31.68 0.84 -22.82
C GLU A 879 30.48 0.55 -21.92
N ALA A 880 29.42 -0.05 -22.46
CA ALA A 880 28.22 -0.34 -21.70
C ALA A 880 27.44 -1.52 -22.29
N ILE A 881 26.71 -2.21 -21.42
CA ILE A 881 25.64 -3.16 -21.73
C ILE A 881 24.28 -2.56 -21.31
N PRO A 882 23.14 -3.15 -21.71
CA PRO A 882 21.82 -2.60 -21.37
C PRO A 882 21.57 -2.35 -19.86
N TRP A 883 22.29 -3.06 -18.99
CA TRP A 883 22.17 -2.98 -17.52
C TRP A 883 23.32 -2.23 -16.82
N SER A 884 24.17 -1.50 -17.55
CA SER A 884 25.30 -0.74 -16.96
C SER A 884 25.12 0.77 -17.09
N ASP A 885 25.48 1.51 -16.04
CA ASP A 885 25.13 2.93 -15.84
C ASP A 885 26.13 3.95 -16.42
N GLU A 886 27.30 3.53 -16.93
CA GLU A 886 28.37 4.44 -17.38
C GLU A 886 28.52 4.46 -18.92
N ILE A 887 28.18 5.60 -19.53
CA ILE A 887 28.70 6.01 -20.85
C ILE A 887 29.26 7.42 -20.66
N ASP A 888 30.47 7.51 -20.10
CA ASP A 888 31.19 8.77 -20.05
C ASP A 888 31.71 9.12 -21.45
N GLY A 889 30.86 9.80 -22.23
CA GLY A 889 31.19 10.28 -23.58
C GLY A 889 32.30 11.33 -23.66
N ASP A 890 32.95 11.68 -22.55
CA ASP A 890 34.03 12.68 -22.51
C ASP A 890 35.43 12.05 -22.31
N ALA A 891 35.55 10.71 -22.24
CA ALA A 891 36.83 10.00 -22.35
C ALA A 891 37.22 9.73 -23.81
N ALA A 892 37.09 10.74 -24.68
CA ALA A 892 37.67 10.72 -26.01
C ALA A 892 39.20 10.83 -25.90
N GLY A 893 39.89 9.74 -25.54
CA GLY A 893 41.36 9.75 -25.53
C GLY A 893 42.11 8.50 -25.09
N ALA A 894 41.50 7.53 -24.37
CA ALA A 894 42.22 6.33 -23.95
C ALA A 894 41.37 5.06 -24.12
N PRO A 895 41.82 4.05 -24.90
CA PRO A 895 41.13 2.76 -24.96
C PRO A 895 41.23 2.06 -23.59
N GLY A 896 40.08 1.77 -22.96
CA GLY A 896 39.98 0.76 -21.89
C GLY A 896 40.16 1.24 -20.43
N ALA A 897 40.15 2.54 -20.14
CA ALA A 897 40.23 3.05 -18.76
C ALA A 897 38.94 3.78 -18.36
N GLY A 898 38.03 3.10 -17.65
CA GLY A 898 36.88 3.76 -17.00
C GLY A 898 35.68 2.86 -16.71
N VAL A 899 35.44 1.83 -17.53
CA VAL A 899 34.12 1.16 -17.61
C VAL A 899 33.76 0.26 -16.43
N LEU A 900 34.74 -0.32 -15.73
CA LEU A 900 34.52 -1.25 -14.62
C LEU A 900 35.36 -0.86 -13.40
N ARG A 901 34.77 -1.05 -12.23
CA ARG A 901 35.42 -0.83 -10.93
C ARG A 901 36.74 -1.62 -10.85
N ALA A 902 37.73 -1.04 -10.18
CA ALA A 902 39.04 -1.67 -10.01
C ALA A 902 38.93 -3.05 -9.32
N GLU A 903 37.98 -3.21 -8.39
CA GLU A 903 37.72 -4.47 -7.69
C GLU A 903 37.34 -5.62 -8.63
N THR A 904 36.64 -5.34 -9.74
CA THR A 904 36.24 -6.41 -10.66
C THR A 904 37.44 -7.06 -11.35
N ARG A 905 38.58 -6.35 -11.44
CA ARG A 905 39.81 -6.93 -11.98
C ARG A 905 40.28 -8.15 -11.19
N VAL A 906 39.90 -8.26 -9.92
CA VAL A 906 40.28 -9.36 -9.03
C VAL A 906 39.57 -10.66 -9.37
N ILE A 907 38.36 -10.60 -9.93
CA ILE A 907 37.52 -11.76 -10.27
C ILE A 907 37.21 -11.84 -11.78
N ARG A 908 38.01 -11.15 -12.60
CA ARG A 908 37.73 -11.01 -14.04
C ARG A 908 37.71 -12.36 -14.76
N ASP A 909 38.67 -13.23 -14.47
CA ASP A 909 38.81 -14.51 -15.16
C ASP A 909 37.65 -15.45 -14.80
N GLU A 910 37.20 -15.40 -13.55
CA GLU A 910 36.04 -16.12 -13.05
C GLU A 910 34.77 -15.65 -13.76
N LEU A 911 34.55 -14.34 -13.86
CA LEU A 911 33.39 -13.76 -14.58
C LEU A 911 33.41 -14.13 -16.07
N LEU A 912 34.58 -14.07 -16.73
CA LEU A 912 34.72 -14.53 -18.12
C LEU A 912 34.44 -16.02 -18.26
N GLY A 913 34.79 -16.83 -17.27
CA GLY A 913 34.42 -18.25 -17.20
C GLY A 913 32.91 -18.45 -17.10
N LEU A 914 32.24 -17.73 -16.21
CA LEU A 914 30.78 -17.81 -16.04
C LEU A 914 30.05 -17.39 -17.32
N ILE A 915 30.44 -16.27 -17.92
CA ILE A 915 29.81 -15.75 -19.13
C ILE A 915 30.11 -16.65 -20.34
N GLY A 916 31.39 -16.98 -20.55
CA GLY A 916 31.86 -17.65 -21.76
C GLY A 916 31.61 -19.16 -21.79
N LYS A 917 31.70 -19.84 -20.64
CA LYS A 917 31.56 -21.31 -20.57
C LYS A 917 30.17 -21.75 -20.10
N LYS A 918 29.48 -20.93 -19.30
CA LYS A 918 28.19 -21.29 -18.69
C LYS A 918 27.02 -20.44 -19.19
N HIS A 919 27.27 -19.42 -20.02
CA HIS A 919 26.25 -18.43 -20.45
C HIS A 919 25.55 -17.74 -19.28
N TYR A 920 26.28 -17.48 -18.19
CA TYR A 920 25.79 -16.72 -17.05
C TYR A 920 26.11 -15.24 -17.29
N TRP A 921 25.13 -14.46 -17.74
CA TRP A 921 25.31 -13.05 -18.10
C TRP A 921 25.23 -12.16 -16.85
N THR A 922 26.40 -11.80 -16.31
CA THR A 922 26.56 -11.17 -14.99
C THR A 922 26.16 -9.70 -14.96
N LEU A 923 25.28 -9.35 -14.03
CA LEU A 923 24.72 -8.00 -13.82
C LEU A 923 25.30 -7.27 -12.61
N ALA A 924 25.81 -8.00 -11.62
CA ALA A 924 26.49 -7.45 -10.45
C ALA A 924 27.42 -8.50 -9.87
N SER A 925 28.55 -8.06 -9.32
CA SER A 925 29.53 -8.95 -8.71
C SER A 925 30.47 -8.19 -7.81
N GLN A 926 30.90 -8.79 -6.72
CA GLN A 926 32.00 -8.27 -5.92
C GLN A 926 32.91 -9.41 -5.44
N PRO A 927 34.22 -9.18 -5.30
CA PRO A 927 35.14 -10.15 -4.72
C PRO A 927 35.00 -10.21 -3.19
N ALA A 928 35.65 -11.20 -2.57
CA ALA A 928 35.78 -11.26 -1.13
C ALA A 928 36.92 -10.36 -0.63
N VAL A 929 36.68 -9.62 0.44
CA VAL A 929 37.66 -8.76 1.12
C VAL A 929 37.63 -9.05 2.61
N ASP A 930 38.82 -9.26 3.18
CA ASP A 930 38.99 -9.62 4.58
C ASP A 930 39.82 -8.55 5.30
N GLY A 931 39.15 -7.52 5.83
CA GLY A 931 39.75 -6.53 6.72
C GLY A 931 40.83 -5.68 6.06
N ILE A 932 40.58 -5.15 4.87
CA ILE A 932 41.52 -4.24 4.19
C ILE A 932 41.39 -2.83 4.75
N ARG A 933 42.46 -2.01 4.66
CA ARG A 933 42.40 -0.65 5.20
C ARG A 933 41.36 0.22 4.46
N SER A 934 40.73 1.12 5.19
CA SER A 934 39.75 2.08 4.64
C SER A 934 40.32 3.05 3.60
N ASP A 935 41.65 3.20 3.53
CA ASP A 935 42.37 4.00 2.55
C ASP A 935 42.96 3.18 1.39
N ASP A 936 42.55 1.91 1.24
CA ASP A 936 42.95 1.09 0.09
C ASP A 936 42.44 1.67 -1.24
N PRO A 937 43.28 1.78 -2.29
CA PRO A 937 42.90 2.41 -3.55
C PRO A 937 41.87 1.65 -4.38
N THR A 938 41.61 0.37 -4.07
CA THR A 938 40.67 -0.49 -4.80
C THR A 938 39.38 -0.71 -4.01
N PHE A 939 39.51 -0.98 -2.71
CA PHE A 939 38.42 -1.43 -1.84
C PHE A 939 38.09 -0.47 -0.70
N GLY A 940 38.93 0.54 -0.47
CA GLY A 940 38.81 1.46 0.65
C GLY A 940 37.65 2.44 0.50
N TRP A 941 36.91 2.63 1.58
CA TRP A 941 35.90 3.67 1.73
C TRP A 941 35.76 4.05 3.21
N GLY A 942 35.12 5.19 3.49
CA GLY A 942 34.97 5.75 4.83
C GLY A 942 36.17 6.59 5.30
N PRO A 943 36.26 6.94 6.60
CA PRO A 943 37.34 7.75 7.14
C PRO A 943 38.72 7.22 6.76
N GLN A 944 39.56 8.09 6.19
CA GLN A 944 40.91 7.73 5.81
C GLN A 944 41.77 7.45 7.05
N ARG A 945 42.66 6.46 6.92
CA ARG A 945 43.80 6.12 7.80
C ARG A 945 43.58 5.19 9.00
N ASP A 946 42.37 5.03 9.53
CA ASP A 946 42.17 4.23 10.77
C ASP A 946 41.03 3.19 10.73
N GLY A 947 40.43 2.88 9.57
CA GLY A 947 39.34 1.91 9.44
C GLY A 947 39.68 0.63 8.68
N PHE A 948 38.78 -0.36 8.75
CA PHE A 948 38.86 -1.62 8.00
C PHE A 948 37.57 -1.93 7.25
N VAL A 949 37.68 -2.46 6.03
CA VAL A 949 36.59 -2.82 5.12
C VAL A 949 36.59 -4.33 4.85
N PHE A 950 35.39 -4.89 4.77
CA PHE A 950 35.14 -6.31 4.53
C PHE A 950 34.05 -6.50 3.46
N GLN A 951 34.17 -7.54 2.65
CA GLN A 951 33.21 -7.92 1.61
C GLN A 951 33.06 -9.46 1.54
N LYS A 952 31.83 -9.95 1.43
CA LYS A 952 31.53 -11.32 1.01
C LYS A 952 31.46 -11.39 -0.51
N PRO A 953 31.92 -12.47 -1.15
CA PRO A 953 31.77 -12.63 -2.59
C PRO A 953 30.30 -12.87 -2.93
N PHE A 954 29.79 -12.18 -3.96
CA PHE A 954 28.50 -12.51 -4.56
C PHE A 954 28.54 -12.27 -6.06
N VAL A 955 27.59 -12.89 -6.77
CA VAL A 955 27.34 -12.61 -8.18
C VAL A 955 25.86 -12.72 -8.49
N GLU A 956 25.40 -11.82 -9.34
CA GLU A 956 24.06 -11.80 -9.91
C GLU A 956 24.14 -11.90 -11.43
N PHE A 957 23.29 -12.73 -12.03
CA PHE A 957 23.32 -12.98 -13.46
C PHE A 957 21.99 -13.48 -14.01
N PHE A 958 21.79 -13.30 -15.31
CA PHE A 958 20.81 -14.07 -16.08
C PHE A 958 21.41 -15.39 -16.54
N CYS A 959 20.64 -16.46 -16.45
CA CYS A 959 20.93 -17.73 -17.14
C CYS A 959 19.63 -18.32 -17.72
N LEU A 960 19.76 -19.31 -18.60
CA LEU A 960 18.59 -20.01 -19.17
C LEU A 960 17.88 -20.83 -18.09
N GLU A 961 16.54 -20.86 -18.12
CA GLU A 961 15.73 -21.63 -17.17
C GLU A 961 16.09 -23.13 -17.19
N ASP A 962 16.38 -23.67 -18.37
CA ASP A 962 16.86 -25.05 -18.55
C ASP A 962 18.18 -25.33 -17.82
N GLU A 963 19.11 -24.37 -17.88
CA GLU A 963 20.43 -24.46 -17.23
C GLU A 963 20.30 -24.34 -15.70
N TRP A 964 19.41 -23.45 -15.24
CA TRP A 964 19.03 -23.35 -13.83
C TRP A 964 18.49 -24.67 -13.28
N VAL A 965 17.50 -25.25 -13.96
CA VAL A 965 16.79 -26.45 -13.48
C VAL A 965 17.67 -27.69 -13.54
N LYS A 966 18.43 -27.88 -14.63
CA LYS A 966 19.17 -29.13 -14.89
C LYS A 966 20.51 -29.19 -14.15
N ASN A 967 21.20 -28.05 -14.01
CA ASN A 967 22.60 -28.03 -13.58
C ASN A 967 22.82 -27.17 -12.33
N LEU A 968 22.49 -25.87 -12.39
CA LEU A 968 22.90 -24.93 -11.35
C LEU A 968 22.15 -25.12 -10.02
N LYS A 969 20.82 -25.26 -10.03
CA LYS A 969 20.02 -25.45 -8.81
C LYS A 969 20.41 -26.72 -8.04
N PRO A 970 20.49 -27.92 -8.67
CA PRO A 970 20.95 -29.13 -7.98
C PRO A 970 22.34 -28.96 -7.36
N ARG A 971 23.26 -28.29 -8.06
CA ARG A 971 24.61 -28.04 -7.55
C ARG A 971 24.59 -27.13 -6.31
N LEU A 972 23.89 -26.01 -6.36
CA LEU A 972 23.79 -25.09 -5.22
C LEU A 972 23.10 -25.73 -4.01
N GLN A 973 22.15 -26.64 -4.23
CA GLN A 973 21.47 -27.39 -3.16
C GLN A 973 22.37 -28.39 -2.42
N THR A 974 23.55 -28.73 -2.96
CA THR A 974 24.54 -29.57 -2.24
C THR A 974 25.23 -28.85 -1.09
N PHE A 975 25.13 -27.51 -1.03
CA PHE A 975 25.73 -26.69 0.01
C PHE A 975 24.66 -26.19 0.99
N PRO A 976 24.95 -26.19 2.31
CA PRO A 976 24.01 -25.64 3.29
C PRO A 976 23.87 -24.11 3.12
N PRO A 977 22.69 -23.53 3.44
CA PRO A 977 22.44 -22.09 3.31
C PRO A 977 23.46 -21.19 4.04
N GLU A 978 24.07 -21.68 5.11
CA GLU A 978 25.12 -21.00 5.89
C GLU A 978 26.45 -20.86 5.13
N LYS A 979 26.66 -21.64 4.06
CA LYS A 979 27.86 -21.61 3.21
C LYS A 979 27.60 -20.88 1.90
N VAL A 980 26.49 -21.20 1.25
CA VAL A 980 26.05 -20.58 0.00
C VAL A 980 24.56 -20.32 0.09
N SER A 981 24.16 -19.05 -0.06
CA SER A 981 22.75 -18.68 -0.19
C SER A 981 22.45 -18.18 -1.59
N TRP A 982 21.23 -18.43 -2.04
CA TRP A 982 20.82 -18.06 -3.39
C TRP A 982 19.34 -17.68 -3.46
N MET A 983 19.03 -16.84 -4.44
CA MET A 983 17.68 -16.43 -4.80
C MET A 983 17.52 -16.51 -6.31
N LYS A 984 16.36 -16.95 -6.77
CA LYS A 984 15.99 -17.02 -8.19
C LYS A 984 14.62 -16.43 -8.41
N ILE A 985 14.44 -15.74 -9.52
CA ILE A 985 13.15 -15.27 -10.00
C ILE A 985 13.09 -15.30 -11.53
N ASP A 986 11.93 -15.65 -12.08
CA ASP A 986 11.69 -15.61 -13.52
C ASP A 986 10.82 -14.41 -13.95
N ALA A 987 10.68 -14.21 -15.26
CA ALA A 987 9.91 -13.10 -15.83
C ALA A 987 8.40 -13.13 -15.49
N SER A 988 7.89 -14.24 -14.95
CA SER A 988 6.50 -14.36 -14.47
C SER A 988 6.34 -14.08 -12.97
N GLY A 989 7.46 -13.79 -12.29
CA GLY A 989 7.50 -13.49 -10.86
C GLY A 989 7.54 -14.73 -9.96
N ARG A 990 7.81 -15.94 -10.47
CA ARG A 990 7.97 -17.13 -9.60
C ARG A 990 9.34 -17.07 -8.93
N TYR A 991 9.32 -16.88 -7.62
CA TYR A 991 10.49 -16.74 -6.77
C TYR A 991 10.83 -18.05 -6.05
N GLU A 992 12.13 -18.32 -5.90
CA GLU A 992 12.68 -19.45 -5.15
C GLU A 992 13.91 -18.99 -4.35
N SER A 993 14.13 -19.56 -3.15
CA SER A 993 15.32 -19.25 -2.34
C SER A 993 15.86 -20.44 -1.55
N SER A 994 17.14 -20.40 -1.18
CA SER A 994 17.78 -21.41 -0.33
C SER A 994 17.20 -21.47 1.10
N SER A 995 16.56 -20.39 1.59
CA SER A 995 15.92 -20.35 2.92
C SER A 995 14.60 -21.11 3.00
N GLU A 996 13.85 -21.22 1.89
CA GLU A 996 12.54 -21.90 1.86
C GLU A 996 12.68 -23.44 1.81
N ILE A 997 13.78 -23.95 1.24
CA ILE A 997 14.00 -25.40 1.01
C ILE A 997 14.37 -26.17 2.28
N SER A 998 14.90 -25.48 3.31
CA SER A 998 15.25 -26.09 4.60
C SER A 998 14.04 -26.68 5.35
N SER A 999 12.81 -26.36 4.92
CA SER A 999 11.57 -26.82 5.55
C SER A 999 10.99 -28.13 4.97
N SER A 1000 11.53 -28.67 3.88
CA SER A 1000 10.89 -29.77 3.13
C SER A 1000 11.70 -31.06 2.95
N THR A 1001 12.92 -31.17 3.49
CA THR A 1001 13.72 -32.41 3.35
C THR A 1001 13.67 -33.27 4.62
N THR A 1002 12.58 -34.00 4.83
CA THR A 1002 12.58 -35.20 5.69
C THR A 1002 11.52 -36.19 5.22
N ILE A 1003 11.86 -37.09 4.28
CA ILE A 1003 11.08 -38.32 4.04
C ILE A 1003 12.01 -39.52 3.89
N ALA A 1004 11.62 -40.58 4.61
CA ALA A 1004 11.92 -42.01 4.46
C ALA A 1004 13.29 -42.56 4.91
N THR A 1005 13.32 -43.08 6.13
CA THR A 1005 13.82 -44.45 6.39
C THR A 1005 13.15 -45.04 7.64
N THR A 1006 12.69 -46.28 7.50
CA THR A 1006 12.00 -47.12 8.47
C THR A 1006 12.88 -47.56 9.63
N THR A 1007 12.51 -47.31 10.89
CA THR A 1007 12.41 -48.30 11.99
C THR A 1007 11.91 -47.67 13.31
N SER A 1008 11.35 -48.54 14.15
CA SER A 1008 10.57 -48.37 15.39
C SER A 1008 11.18 -47.56 16.56
N ALA A 1009 10.38 -46.60 17.09
CA ALA A 1009 10.09 -46.17 18.48
C ALA A 1009 11.15 -46.23 19.63
N PRO A 1010 10.95 -45.51 20.77
CA PRO A 1010 10.63 -44.08 20.93
C PRO A 1010 11.55 -43.40 21.98
N ILE A 1011 11.99 -42.14 21.77
CA ILE A 1011 12.60 -41.32 22.84
C ILE A 1011 12.10 -39.87 22.77
N SER A 1012 11.84 -39.32 23.96
CA SER A 1012 11.18 -38.08 24.35
C SER A 1012 11.47 -36.82 23.52
N SER A 1013 10.40 -36.12 23.11
CA SER A 1013 10.47 -34.74 22.63
C SER A 1013 10.03 -33.75 23.73
N SER A 1014 11.02 -33.16 24.40
CA SER A 1014 10.85 -31.88 25.07
C SER A 1014 10.64 -30.80 24.00
N ALA A 1015 9.58 -30.01 24.19
CA ALA A 1015 9.13 -28.94 23.30
C ALA A 1015 10.26 -27.99 22.85
N ALA A 1016 10.50 -27.95 21.54
CA ALA A 1016 11.20 -26.85 20.89
C ALA A 1016 10.16 -25.77 20.52
N LYS A 1017 10.29 -24.62 21.19
CA LYS A 1017 9.55 -23.39 20.91
C LYS A 1017 9.86 -22.93 19.48
N THR A 1018 8.84 -22.84 18.61
CA THR A 1018 8.96 -22.18 17.31
C THR A 1018 8.88 -20.67 17.49
N SER A 1019 10.04 -20.02 17.58
CA SER A 1019 10.18 -18.60 17.28
C SER A 1019 9.92 -18.36 15.79
N ARG A 1020 9.09 -17.37 15.47
CA ARG A 1020 9.05 -16.74 14.14
C ARG A 1020 10.44 -16.14 13.88
N GLU A 1021 11.28 -16.83 13.12
CA GLU A 1021 12.47 -16.21 12.55
C GLU A 1021 12.05 -15.40 11.31
N ASN A 1022 12.17 -14.08 11.45
CA ASN A 1022 12.09 -13.12 10.36
C ASN A 1022 13.06 -13.51 9.24
N ALA A 1023 12.65 -13.33 7.98
CA ALA A 1023 13.57 -13.39 6.84
C ALA A 1023 14.77 -12.46 7.10
N ARG A 1024 15.97 -13.02 7.31
CA ARG A 1024 17.19 -12.25 7.58
C ARG A 1024 17.85 -11.86 6.26
N GLY A 1025 17.96 -10.56 5.97
CA GLY A 1025 18.79 -10.04 4.89
C GLY A 1025 20.28 -10.38 5.07
N ASN A 1026 21.01 -10.54 3.97
CA ASN A 1026 22.42 -10.89 3.95
C ASN A 1026 23.31 -9.64 3.83
N THR A 1027 23.99 -9.24 4.90
CA THR A 1027 25.06 -8.22 4.82
C THR A 1027 26.24 -8.78 4.03
N VAL A 1028 26.60 -8.09 2.94
CA VAL A 1028 27.70 -8.49 2.05
C VAL A 1028 28.87 -7.52 2.06
N THR A 1029 28.69 -6.28 2.52
CA THR A 1029 29.80 -5.32 2.69
C THR A 1029 29.65 -4.59 4.02
N TRP A 1030 30.74 -4.46 4.78
CA TRP A 1030 30.78 -3.71 6.04
C TRP A 1030 32.13 -3.07 6.33
N GLY A 1031 32.11 -1.99 7.11
CA GLY A 1031 33.29 -1.24 7.52
C GLY A 1031 33.28 -1.00 9.03
N VAL A 1032 34.46 -1.09 9.64
CA VAL A 1032 34.70 -0.84 11.06
C VAL A 1032 35.62 0.38 11.16
N PHE A 1033 35.12 1.47 11.75
CA PHE A 1033 35.82 2.75 11.82
C PHE A 1033 35.91 3.24 13.28
N PRO A 1034 37.02 3.86 13.70
CA PRO A 1034 37.18 4.35 15.06
C PRO A 1034 36.15 5.42 15.40
N GLY A 1035 35.57 5.34 16.60
CA GLY A 1035 34.58 6.30 17.07
C GLY A 1035 33.25 6.27 16.31
N LYS A 1036 33.03 5.30 15.41
CA LYS A 1036 31.76 5.07 14.71
C LYS A 1036 31.24 3.65 15.00
N GLU A 1037 29.93 3.48 14.90
CA GLU A 1037 29.32 2.15 14.83
C GLU A 1037 29.75 1.42 13.54
N ILE A 1038 29.60 0.09 13.52
CA ILE A 1038 29.82 -0.69 12.29
C ILE A 1038 28.88 -0.19 11.20
N VAL A 1039 29.44 0.09 10.03
CA VAL A 1039 28.68 0.58 8.88
C VAL A 1039 28.49 -0.58 7.91
N THR A 1040 27.25 -0.91 7.58
CA THR A 1040 26.89 -2.01 6.67
C THR A 1040 26.26 -1.44 5.40
N PRO A 1041 27.07 -0.97 4.43
CA PRO A 1041 26.56 -0.26 3.28
C PRO A 1041 25.75 -1.11 2.31
N THR A 1042 26.08 -2.41 2.18
CA THR A 1042 25.49 -3.28 1.16
C THR A 1042 24.90 -4.52 1.81
N PHE A 1043 23.60 -4.73 1.59
CA PHE A 1043 22.85 -5.89 2.03
C PHE A 1043 22.02 -6.44 0.87
N ILE A 1044 21.79 -7.75 0.86
CA ILE A 1044 21.02 -8.46 -0.16
C ILE A 1044 19.80 -9.09 0.52
N GLU A 1045 18.60 -8.71 0.12
CA GLU A 1045 17.33 -9.16 0.70
C GLU A 1045 16.31 -9.60 -0.36
N SER A 1046 15.41 -10.51 0.02
CA SER A 1046 14.40 -11.11 -0.86
C SER A 1046 13.40 -10.09 -1.41
N GLU A 1047 12.91 -9.17 -0.59
CA GLU A 1047 11.97 -8.12 -1.02
C GLU A 1047 12.59 -7.21 -2.06
N SER A 1048 13.84 -6.78 -1.82
CA SER A 1048 14.59 -5.92 -2.73
C SER A 1048 14.95 -6.62 -4.04
N PHE A 1049 15.33 -7.90 -3.98
CA PHE A 1049 15.60 -8.70 -5.18
C PHE A 1049 14.36 -8.87 -6.05
N ARG A 1050 13.17 -9.07 -5.44
CA ARG A 1050 11.88 -9.12 -6.15
C ARG A 1050 11.49 -7.77 -6.76
N ALA A 1051 11.76 -6.67 -6.06
CA ALA A 1051 11.52 -5.33 -6.62
C ALA A 1051 12.44 -5.03 -7.82
N TRP A 1052 13.70 -5.44 -7.74
CA TRP A 1052 14.69 -5.27 -8.81
C TRP A 1052 14.39 -6.14 -10.03
N SER A 1053 13.88 -7.36 -9.85
CA SER A 1053 13.64 -8.25 -10.99
C SER A 1053 12.68 -7.65 -12.02
N ASP A 1054 11.69 -6.87 -11.57
CA ASP A 1054 10.76 -6.18 -12.47
C ASP A 1054 11.51 -5.22 -13.41
N GLU A 1055 12.49 -4.48 -12.87
CA GLU A 1055 13.33 -3.55 -13.62
C GLU A 1055 14.32 -4.29 -14.53
N ALA A 1056 14.99 -5.32 -14.02
CA ALA A 1056 15.93 -6.14 -14.76
C ALA A 1056 15.29 -6.79 -16.00
N PHE A 1057 14.06 -7.30 -15.87
CA PHE A 1057 13.29 -7.86 -16.97
C PHE A 1057 12.67 -6.79 -17.90
N ALA A 1058 12.40 -5.58 -17.41
CA ALA A 1058 11.93 -4.47 -18.24
C ALA A 1058 13.01 -3.97 -19.21
N ILE A 1059 14.28 -3.98 -18.81
CA ILE A 1059 15.41 -3.58 -19.68
C ILE A 1059 15.52 -4.48 -20.93
N TRP A 1060 15.19 -5.78 -20.82
CA TRP A 1060 15.07 -6.65 -22.00
C TRP A 1060 14.01 -6.15 -22.99
N ALA A 1061 12.86 -5.68 -22.49
CA ALA A 1061 11.78 -5.17 -23.34
C ALA A 1061 12.15 -3.84 -24.01
N GLU A 1062 12.89 -2.97 -23.31
CA GLU A 1062 13.41 -1.72 -23.88
C GLU A 1062 14.49 -1.98 -24.95
N TRP A 1063 15.39 -2.94 -24.69
CA TRP A 1063 16.39 -3.36 -25.68
C TRP A 1063 15.74 -3.92 -26.94
N ARG A 1064 14.70 -4.73 -26.77
CA ARG A 1064 13.87 -5.23 -27.87
C ARG A 1064 13.26 -4.09 -28.71
N CYS A 1065 12.77 -3.02 -28.07
CA CYS A 1065 12.16 -1.87 -28.75
C CYS A 1065 13.14 -1.06 -29.61
N CYS A 1066 14.45 -1.32 -29.54
CA CYS A 1066 15.45 -0.70 -30.42
C CYS A 1066 15.41 -1.24 -31.86
N PHE A 1067 14.68 -2.35 -32.09
CA PHE A 1067 14.60 -3.03 -33.39
C PHE A 1067 13.19 -2.95 -33.99
N PRO A 1068 13.05 -2.99 -35.34
CA PRO A 1068 11.75 -3.00 -35.99
C PRO A 1068 10.87 -4.16 -35.54
N ARG A 1069 9.57 -3.90 -35.37
CA ARG A 1069 8.58 -4.92 -34.98
C ARG A 1069 8.58 -6.09 -35.98
N GLY A 1070 8.70 -7.33 -35.48
CA GLY A 1070 8.72 -8.53 -36.31
C GLY A 1070 10.09 -8.90 -36.91
N SER A 1071 11.14 -8.12 -36.61
CA SER A 1071 12.53 -8.51 -36.91
C SER A 1071 12.98 -9.72 -36.11
N GLU A 1072 14.03 -10.40 -36.57
CA GLU A 1072 14.56 -11.59 -35.89
C GLU A 1072 15.19 -11.24 -34.54
N GLU A 1073 15.81 -10.06 -34.43
CA GLU A 1073 16.38 -9.50 -33.20
C GLU A 1073 15.28 -9.24 -32.15
N GLU A 1074 14.17 -8.62 -32.58
CA GLU A 1074 13.02 -8.31 -31.71
C GLU A 1074 12.38 -9.58 -31.14
N LYS A 1075 12.15 -10.59 -31.99
CA LYS A 1075 11.63 -11.89 -31.55
C LYS A 1075 12.62 -12.63 -30.66
N PHE A 1076 13.92 -12.57 -30.98
CA PHE A 1076 14.95 -13.24 -30.21
C PHE A 1076 15.05 -12.68 -28.79
N LEU A 1077 15.15 -11.35 -28.64
CA LEU A 1077 15.23 -10.70 -27.33
C LEU A 1077 13.98 -10.95 -26.48
N GLU A 1078 12.78 -11.01 -27.08
CA GLU A 1078 11.57 -11.39 -26.35
C GLU A 1078 11.59 -12.84 -25.88
N ARG A 1079 12.05 -13.79 -26.72
CA ARG A 1079 12.24 -15.19 -26.30
C ARG A 1079 13.25 -15.31 -25.16
N MET A 1080 14.36 -14.57 -25.24
CA MET A 1080 15.38 -14.54 -24.18
C MET A 1080 14.79 -14.02 -22.87
N ARG A 1081 14.04 -12.92 -22.91
CA ARG A 1081 13.35 -12.37 -21.73
C ARG A 1081 12.44 -13.40 -21.04
N GLN A 1082 11.74 -14.23 -21.82
CA GLN A 1082 10.81 -15.24 -21.30
C GLN A 1082 11.53 -16.49 -20.77
N ASN A 1083 12.65 -16.87 -21.39
CA ASN A 1083 13.36 -18.12 -21.10
C ASN A 1083 14.52 -17.96 -20.09
N CYS A 1084 14.86 -16.72 -19.70
CA CYS A 1084 15.90 -16.47 -18.71
C CYS A 1084 15.31 -16.39 -17.30
N VAL A 1085 16.13 -16.77 -16.33
CA VAL A 1085 15.90 -16.53 -14.91
C VAL A 1085 16.99 -15.61 -14.37
N LEU A 1086 16.62 -14.73 -13.45
CA LEU A 1086 17.55 -13.89 -12.71
C LEU A 1086 17.95 -14.63 -11.43
N VAL A 1087 19.26 -14.77 -11.21
CA VAL A 1087 19.83 -15.52 -10.08
C VAL A 1087 20.83 -14.65 -9.34
N ASN A 1088 20.76 -14.63 -8.02
CA ASN A 1088 21.75 -14.04 -7.14
C ASN A 1088 22.32 -15.12 -6.20
N VAL A 1089 23.64 -15.22 -6.09
CA VAL A 1089 24.33 -16.20 -5.25
C VAL A 1089 25.37 -15.52 -4.38
N VAL A 1090 25.32 -15.77 -3.07
CA VAL A 1090 26.24 -15.22 -2.07
C VAL A 1090 27.05 -16.36 -1.44
N GLY A 1091 28.37 -16.21 -1.46
CA GLY A 1091 29.29 -17.06 -0.69
C GLY A 1091 29.52 -16.48 0.69
N HIS A 1092 29.37 -17.26 1.75
CA HIS A 1092 29.54 -16.78 3.12
C HIS A 1092 30.97 -16.87 3.66
N ASP A 1093 31.85 -17.61 2.98
CA ASP A 1093 33.27 -17.73 3.33
C ASP A 1093 34.07 -16.62 2.64
N TYR A 1094 34.43 -15.57 3.38
CA TYR A 1094 35.19 -14.42 2.87
C TYR A 1094 36.61 -14.33 3.45
N ILE A 1095 36.92 -15.19 4.43
CA ILE A 1095 38.18 -15.15 5.17
C ILE A 1095 39.34 -15.47 4.22
N GLY A 1096 40.42 -14.69 4.30
CA GLY A 1096 41.54 -14.76 3.35
C GLY A 1096 41.27 -14.09 2.00
N GLY A 1097 40.18 -13.32 1.88
CA GLY A 1097 39.85 -12.53 0.70
C GLY A 1097 39.61 -13.37 -0.56
N ALA A 1098 39.78 -12.75 -1.73
CA ALA A 1098 39.49 -13.37 -3.03
C ALA A 1098 40.31 -14.64 -3.32
N SER A 1099 41.53 -14.77 -2.76
CA SER A 1099 42.39 -15.94 -2.94
C SER A 1099 42.21 -17.02 -1.87
N GLY A 1100 41.50 -16.72 -0.77
CA GLY A 1100 41.23 -17.63 0.34
C GLY A 1100 39.86 -18.30 0.25
N GLY A 1101 39.08 -18.23 1.33
CA GLY A 1101 37.72 -18.75 1.41
C GLY A 1101 36.79 -18.16 0.34
N GLY A 1102 37.04 -16.90 -0.05
CA GLY A 1102 36.27 -16.19 -1.07
C GLY A 1102 36.30 -16.83 -2.46
N LYS A 1103 37.34 -17.62 -2.75
CA LYS A 1103 37.50 -18.33 -4.02
C LYS A 1103 36.45 -19.43 -4.24
N LYS A 1104 35.96 -20.03 -3.14
CA LYS A 1104 35.07 -21.20 -3.18
C LYS A 1104 33.77 -20.93 -3.92
N LEU A 1105 33.20 -19.72 -3.82
CA LEU A 1105 31.99 -19.37 -4.56
C LEU A 1105 32.20 -19.57 -6.07
N TRP A 1106 33.32 -19.08 -6.59
CA TRP A 1106 33.62 -19.16 -8.02
C TRP A 1106 33.91 -20.60 -8.47
N GLU A 1107 34.61 -21.38 -7.65
CA GLU A 1107 34.84 -22.81 -7.91
C GLU A 1107 33.52 -23.60 -8.00
N ILE A 1108 32.55 -23.29 -7.13
CA ILE A 1108 31.21 -23.90 -7.14
C ILE A 1108 30.46 -23.53 -8.42
N LEU A 1109 30.47 -22.26 -8.82
CA LEU A 1109 29.73 -21.79 -9.99
C LEU A 1109 30.37 -22.24 -11.31
N LEU A 1110 31.70 -22.38 -11.36
CA LEU A 1110 32.44 -22.80 -12.55
C LEU A 1110 32.54 -24.33 -12.71
N ALA A 1111 32.18 -25.10 -11.70
CA ALA A 1111 32.15 -26.56 -11.77
C ALA A 1111 31.25 -27.06 -12.92
N ASP A 1112 31.54 -28.24 -13.44
CA ASP A 1112 30.75 -28.90 -14.49
C ASP A 1112 29.51 -29.62 -13.96
#